data_AF-A0A022XV76-F1
#
_entry.id   AF-A0A022XV76-F1
#
_cell.length_a   1.000
_cell.length_b   1.000
_cell.length_c   1.000
_cell.angle_alpha   90.00
_cell.angle_beta   90.00
_cell.angle_gamma   90.00
#
_symmetry.space_group_name_H-M   'P 1'
#
loop_
_entity.id
_entity.type
_entity.pdbx_description
1 polymer ?
#
loop_
_entity_poly.entity_id
_entity_poly.type
_entity_poly.pdbx_seq_one_letter_code
_entity_poly.pdbx_strand_id
1 'polypeptide(L)'
;MASFDDNAARAKRRKIEGDATFPVTAEITSYQQLRDILRFQQNISQQTKQGIRQFKEFLASIHGDISESEKSKKLQVLEKYCASQYVKRGDETPPICFTDLVSIWNFAESNNEESTLSLIPSVLASFLKTVSSHLEFREFSIELSKYLLSNENIKLFNRGLTASKSKEHLISPCLRLLTEIVSFDGGAVAKVVYAKRDITLKRLDVFLTMRKLQVGKITADRRKPTLRRIAQRYLLANLRYQSPAAKAELLSQGKLIKVFIEDIKRDSGDIVVDIIKTLDKFVVSDAVLSRNVKSRLLSRWNLERFATLYGYEKDSEEIIPEGVSVSDEIHKFLLSVCTNVEKGVLLSDNGWYSSGNSTEPLINDNETISLGLDAPSHFDKFNEPIPIRNGNLSTLIQFLRPESDTRQMQLLLKIFQAAPELVYDYFSKRNMFNSDPKPTQAWLGESAFLFSTIQLPVPQKCGFREGSPTVPPPVSVAIESILPRPLTQQMLTRCINQNTEIVTLFAIKATTAALRKLRGVLKMFDSMGSSNPELWSQASTKLMNEFTSRCPTMKDTIIAFRQSPKDDLLQRDALLELLSLYYQVAPTVAFEQKFDVSLVLVEVLDQLSNDELSTENRQLLFSQLQHILTISQHSPAMRWWQKPAPLTLSVFTSVLKVAVEKQEHSARAKINSLLQDVLTQDSILIQPGSFEALVLSIQLEDENTPVPWSFIDNCLTRLAKRPVPYLDQVSSLPSKSSLISPILVVISEQWPFIVKAQDEMNELFTASWISKLLGYLMEYGEDKNALTSVRDTILIETKVKKSRSLLKKAFDHGTEAHRLVLAEEARMGGTRTLPSSSATQEVNLSDVFGKMQMADETHAGLYEWEREDLELAIDQGYIGNLILCVCSEHEEVRRQAMAGLSRFMAKLKESSFEERRTIYVLVGELLETVKGLGLDTPAPFIVGELAVRMFAILTNPSHKLYGKINTFLNRSPQWEVGKIPSYWIDKILYHEPESDDGNREEIGWLLDLFVCGLKSELDMDIYRRAGVFERLFSLYSSPSLTGGLRKKVLHLVYRVCEIGGSTTLITRAAALSWVQGQAAISDAHSSTLRALATELYRTSSSEWVNRWSGSALAAAVMSTGASSVQQWAC
;
A
#
# COMPACT_ATOMS: atom_id res chain seq x y z
N MET A 1 -33.91 27.46 -70.68
CA MET A 1 -34.76 26.50 -71.42
C MET A 1 -35.72 25.85 -70.44
N ALA A 2 -37.03 26.00 -70.71
CA ALA A 2 -38.23 25.26 -70.26
C ALA A 2 -38.18 24.47 -68.94
N SER A 3 -38.91 24.84 -67.88
CA SER A 3 -40.37 24.67 -67.60
C SER A 3 -40.82 23.21 -67.43
N PHE A 4 -41.35 22.87 -66.25
CA PHE A 4 -42.75 22.44 -66.10
C PHE A 4 -43.16 22.50 -64.61
N ASP A 5 -44.21 23.27 -64.35
CA ASP A 5 -45.03 23.30 -63.14
C ASP A 5 -45.77 21.97 -62.96
N ASP A 6 -45.94 21.51 -61.72
CA ASP A 6 -47.14 20.73 -61.35
C ASP A 6 -47.49 20.92 -59.86
N ASN A 7 -48.11 22.06 -59.58
CA ASN A 7 -48.80 22.36 -58.34
C ASN A 7 -50.19 21.69 -58.35
N ALA A 8 -50.27 20.44 -57.88
CA ALA A 8 -51.54 19.76 -57.62
C ALA A 8 -51.76 19.57 -56.11
N ALA A 9 -52.34 20.59 -55.48
CA ALA A 9 -52.86 20.55 -54.13
C ALA A 9 -53.96 19.48 -53.99
N ARG A 10 -53.64 18.33 -53.39
CA ARG A 10 -54.64 17.32 -52.99
C ARG A 10 -55.40 17.79 -51.76
N ALA A 11 -56.65 18.17 -52.00
CA ALA A 11 -57.67 18.58 -51.06
C ALA A 11 -57.74 17.68 -49.81
N LYS A 12 -57.66 18.32 -48.64
CA LYS A 12 -58.18 17.80 -47.38
C LYS A 12 -59.67 17.51 -47.59
N ARG A 13 -60.08 16.23 -47.51
CA ARG A 13 -61.48 15.87 -47.29
C ARG A 13 -61.95 16.55 -46.01
N ARG A 14 -62.80 17.58 -46.15
CA ARG A 14 -63.62 18.12 -45.06
C ARG A 14 -64.40 16.96 -44.45
N LYS A 15 -64.14 16.69 -43.17
CA LYS A 15 -65.03 15.89 -42.35
C LYS A 15 -66.29 16.74 -42.18
N ILE A 16 -67.39 16.31 -42.77
CA ILE A 16 -68.70 16.90 -42.57
C ILE A 16 -69.00 16.74 -41.08
N GLU A 17 -69.00 17.84 -40.34
CA GLU A 17 -69.64 17.95 -39.04
C GLU A 17 -71.13 17.77 -39.30
N GLY A 18 -71.59 16.53 -39.17
CA GLY A 18 -72.99 16.24 -38.95
C GLY A 18 -73.32 16.68 -37.55
N ASP A 19 -74.03 17.80 -37.46
CA ASP A 19 -74.67 18.33 -36.27
C ASP A 19 -75.67 17.28 -35.75
N ALA A 20 -75.18 16.36 -34.94
CA ALA A 20 -76.00 15.47 -34.13
C ALA A 20 -75.92 16.00 -32.71
N THR A 21 -76.92 16.82 -32.36
CA THR A 21 -77.26 17.23 -31.01
C THR A 21 -77.09 16.06 -30.04
N PHE A 22 -76.07 16.13 -29.18
CA PHE A 22 -75.89 15.20 -28.07
C PHE A 22 -77.04 15.42 -27.08
N PRO A 23 -77.87 14.41 -26.75
CA PRO A 23 -78.83 14.55 -25.66
C PRO A 23 -78.07 14.59 -24.34
N VAL A 24 -78.49 15.50 -23.47
CA VAL A 24 -78.05 15.73 -22.09
C VAL A 24 -77.78 14.39 -21.37
N THR A 25 -76.57 14.25 -20.83
CA THR A 25 -76.14 13.13 -19.98
C THR A 25 -76.99 13.05 -18.72
N ALA A 26 -77.87 12.05 -18.63
CA ALA A 26 -78.62 11.77 -17.40
C ALA A 26 -77.68 11.18 -16.33
N GLU A 27 -77.68 11.73 -15.13
CA GLU A 27 -76.96 11.16 -13.99
C GLU A 27 -77.57 9.82 -13.59
N ILE A 28 -76.74 8.77 -13.54
CA ILE A 28 -77.15 7.43 -13.12
C ILE A 28 -77.36 7.43 -11.61
N THR A 29 -78.61 7.23 -11.19
CA THR A 29 -79.04 7.29 -9.77
C THR A 29 -79.55 5.94 -9.22
N SER A 30 -79.84 4.96 -10.09
CA SER A 30 -80.37 3.65 -9.71
C SER A 30 -79.67 2.48 -10.42
N TYR A 31 -79.58 1.31 -9.76
CA TYR A 31 -79.00 0.08 -10.33
C TYR A 31 -79.82 -0.48 -11.50
N GLN A 32 -81.14 -0.22 -11.53
CA GLN A 32 -82.03 -0.65 -12.62
C GLN A 32 -81.71 0.10 -13.92
N GLN A 33 -81.37 1.39 -13.83
CA GLN A 33 -80.92 2.18 -14.98
C GLN A 33 -79.63 1.62 -15.58
N LEU A 34 -78.66 1.20 -14.75
CA LEU A 34 -77.45 0.52 -15.22
C LEU A 34 -77.75 -0.81 -15.93
N ARG A 35 -78.71 -1.59 -15.42
CA ARG A 35 -79.13 -2.85 -16.02
C ARG A 35 -79.81 -2.65 -17.38
N ASP A 36 -80.69 -1.66 -17.49
CA ASP A 36 -81.40 -1.38 -18.74
C ASP A 36 -80.47 -0.83 -19.83
N ILE A 37 -79.51 0.01 -19.44
CA ILE A 37 -78.51 0.60 -20.34
C ILE A 37 -77.51 -0.46 -20.87
N LEU A 38 -77.19 -1.48 -20.07
CA LEU A 38 -76.17 -2.49 -20.37
C LEU A 38 -76.73 -3.84 -20.82
N ARG A 39 -78.06 -3.99 -20.94
CA ARG A 39 -78.72 -5.25 -21.32
C ARG A 39 -78.27 -5.71 -22.71
N PHE A 40 -77.93 -7.00 -22.84
CA PHE A 40 -77.59 -7.58 -24.14
C PHE A 40 -78.78 -7.52 -25.12
N GLN A 41 -78.53 -6.97 -26.31
CA GLN A 41 -79.47 -6.97 -27.44
C GLN A 41 -78.75 -7.54 -28.67
N GLN A 42 -79.42 -8.40 -29.44
CA GLN A 42 -78.84 -9.05 -30.62
C GLN A 42 -78.49 -8.08 -31.76
N ASN A 43 -78.92 -6.81 -31.71
CA ASN A 43 -78.47 -5.75 -32.59
C ASN A 43 -77.62 -4.76 -31.79
N ILE A 44 -76.31 -4.66 -32.06
CA ILE A 44 -75.46 -3.62 -31.44
C ILE A 44 -75.84 -2.27 -32.04
N SER A 45 -76.79 -1.60 -31.42
CA SER A 45 -77.20 -0.25 -31.79
C SER A 45 -76.19 0.77 -31.26
N GLN A 46 -76.18 1.99 -31.82
CA GLN A 46 -75.40 3.10 -31.25
C GLN A 46 -75.75 3.34 -29.77
N GLN A 47 -76.96 2.95 -29.35
CA GLN A 47 -77.43 3.03 -27.96
C GLN A 47 -76.63 2.10 -27.02
N THR A 48 -76.32 0.86 -27.42
CA THR A 48 -75.48 -0.05 -26.59
C THR A 48 -74.07 0.51 -26.40
N LYS A 49 -73.48 1.12 -27.45
CA LYS A 49 -72.16 1.77 -27.36
C LYS A 49 -72.19 3.01 -26.46
N GLN A 50 -73.26 3.80 -26.56
CA GLN A 50 -73.46 4.98 -25.70
C GLN A 50 -73.67 4.56 -24.25
N GLY A 51 -74.39 3.46 -24.00
CA GLY A 51 -74.57 2.90 -22.66
C GLY A 51 -73.27 2.42 -22.02
N ILE A 52 -72.40 1.75 -22.77
CA ILE A 52 -71.07 1.34 -22.29
C ILE A 52 -70.19 2.58 -21.98
N ARG A 53 -70.29 3.65 -22.78
CA ARG A 53 -69.58 4.92 -22.51
C ARG A 53 -70.11 5.62 -21.26
N GLN A 54 -71.43 5.67 -21.08
CA GLN A 54 -72.06 6.20 -19.87
C GLN A 54 -71.64 5.43 -18.62
N PHE A 55 -71.54 4.09 -18.70
CA PHE A 55 -71.02 3.29 -17.60
C PHE A 55 -69.54 3.59 -17.31
N LYS A 56 -68.72 3.81 -18.35
CA LYS A 56 -67.34 4.25 -18.19
C LYS A 56 -67.22 5.62 -17.50
N GLU A 57 -68.05 6.58 -17.90
CA GLU A 57 -68.11 7.92 -17.31
C GLU A 57 -68.62 7.86 -15.85
N PHE A 58 -69.59 6.99 -15.56
CA PHE A 58 -70.02 6.70 -14.20
C PHE A 58 -68.87 6.21 -13.32
N LEU A 59 -68.10 5.23 -13.79
CA LEU A 59 -66.91 4.71 -13.09
C LEU A 59 -65.80 5.76 -12.93
N ALA A 60 -65.63 6.64 -13.92
CA ALA A 60 -64.70 7.76 -13.85
C ALA A 60 -65.15 8.81 -12.82
N SER A 61 -66.45 9.06 -12.70
CA SER A 61 -67.01 10.01 -11.73
C SER A 61 -66.71 9.61 -10.28
N ILE A 62 -66.62 8.31 -9.99
CA ILE A 62 -66.27 7.80 -8.64
C ILE A 62 -64.85 8.22 -8.22
N HIS A 63 -63.95 8.41 -9.19
CA HIS A 63 -62.57 8.83 -8.95
C HIS A 63 -62.37 10.36 -8.84
N GLY A 64 -63.41 11.18 -9.07
CA GLY A 64 -63.33 12.63 -8.99
C GLY A 64 -63.38 13.18 -7.55
N ASP A 65 -63.17 14.49 -7.41
CA ASP A 65 -63.33 15.24 -6.14
C ASP A 65 -64.82 15.39 -5.77
N ILE A 66 -65.42 14.27 -5.37
CA ILE A 66 -66.81 14.17 -4.92
C ILE A 66 -66.83 13.95 -3.39
N SER A 67 -67.87 14.46 -2.72
CA SER A 67 -68.10 14.24 -1.28
C SER A 67 -68.16 12.75 -0.92
N GLU A 68 -67.62 12.35 0.25
CA GLU A 68 -67.59 10.94 0.69
C GLU A 68 -68.99 10.30 0.75
N SER A 69 -70.02 11.09 1.04
CA SER A 69 -71.43 10.66 1.05
C SER A 69 -71.94 10.28 -0.35
N GLU A 70 -71.60 11.06 -1.38
CA GLU A 70 -71.98 10.77 -2.77
C GLU A 70 -71.17 9.61 -3.37
N LYS A 71 -69.89 9.48 -3.00
CA LYS A 71 -69.06 8.32 -3.37
C LYS A 71 -69.66 7.03 -2.82
N SER A 72 -70.06 7.02 -1.54
CA SER A 72 -70.69 5.87 -0.89
C SER A 72 -72.03 5.48 -1.56
N LYS A 73 -72.87 6.45 -1.92
CA LYS A 73 -74.12 6.20 -2.66
C LYS A 73 -73.89 5.58 -4.04
N LYS A 74 -72.92 6.09 -4.81
CA LYS A 74 -72.57 5.55 -6.12
C LYS A 74 -71.96 4.14 -6.03
N LEU A 75 -71.20 3.85 -4.98
CA LEU A 75 -70.67 2.51 -4.71
C LEU A 75 -71.79 1.52 -4.33
N GLN A 76 -72.77 1.91 -3.52
CA GLN A 76 -73.93 1.05 -3.22
C GLN A 76 -74.77 0.74 -4.47
N VAL A 77 -74.90 1.68 -5.40
CA VAL A 77 -75.55 1.44 -6.71
C VAL A 77 -74.77 0.41 -7.52
N LEU A 78 -73.43 0.48 -7.51
CA LEU A 78 -72.55 -0.46 -8.18
C LEU A 78 -72.59 -1.85 -7.54
N GLU A 79 -72.63 -1.93 -6.21
CA GLU A 79 -72.74 -3.18 -5.44
C GLU A 79 -74.03 -3.92 -5.77
N LYS A 80 -75.18 -3.23 -5.71
CA LYS A 80 -76.48 -3.80 -6.10
C LYS A 80 -76.49 -4.25 -7.57
N TYR A 81 -75.84 -3.52 -8.46
CA TYR A 81 -75.69 -3.92 -9.86
C TYR A 81 -74.85 -5.20 -10.01
N CYS A 82 -73.71 -5.30 -9.33
CA CYS A 82 -72.84 -6.49 -9.35
C CYS A 82 -73.58 -7.72 -8.80
N ALA A 83 -74.30 -7.58 -7.68
CA ALA A 83 -75.12 -8.64 -7.11
C ALA A 83 -76.20 -9.13 -8.09
N SER A 84 -76.78 -8.23 -8.89
CA SER A 84 -77.81 -8.57 -9.89
C SER A 84 -77.29 -9.32 -11.12
N GLN A 85 -75.97 -9.30 -11.34
CA GLN A 85 -75.24 -9.87 -12.47
C GLN A 85 -74.32 -11.02 -12.04
N TYR A 86 -74.48 -11.49 -10.81
CA TYR A 86 -73.72 -12.57 -10.20
C TYR A 86 -74.57 -13.84 -10.14
N VAL A 87 -74.10 -14.91 -10.79
CA VAL A 87 -74.77 -16.22 -10.77
C VAL A 87 -73.79 -17.28 -10.27
N LYS A 88 -73.98 -17.73 -9.03
CA LYS A 88 -73.22 -18.83 -8.44
C LYS A 88 -73.81 -20.17 -8.89
N ARG A 89 -73.06 -20.94 -9.71
CA ARG A 89 -73.32 -22.37 -9.97
C ARG A 89 -72.46 -23.21 -9.00
N GLY A 90 -72.82 -24.47 -8.77
CA GLY A 90 -72.22 -25.34 -7.75
C GLY A 90 -70.68 -25.48 -7.83
N ASP A 91 -70.08 -26.08 -6.79
CA ASP A 91 -68.64 -26.04 -6.46
C ASP A 91 -67.65 -26.38 -7.60
N GLU A 92 -68.06 -27.10 -8.65
CA GLU A 92 -67.18 -27.50 -9.76
C GLU A 92 -67.20 -26.54 -10.97
N THR A 93 -68.17 -25.62 -11.06
CA THR A 93 -68.31 -24.70 -12.21
C THR A 93 -68.04 -23.25 -11.79
N PRO A 94 -67.20 -22.50 -12.53
CA PRO A 94 -66.87 -21.13 -12.16
C PRO A 94 -68.15 -20.24 -12.19
N PRO A 95 -68.35 -19.36 -11.20
CA PRO A 95 -69.48 -18.44 -11.18
C PRO A 95 -69.45 -17.51 -12.39
N ILE A 96 -70.64 -17.15 -12.85
CA ILE A 96 -70.82 -16.30 -14.02
C ILE A 96 -71.01 -14.87 -13.53
N CYS A 97 -70.14 -13.96 -13.97
CA CYS A 97 -70.17 -12.55 -13.60
C CYS A 97 -70.31 -11.68 -14.86
N PHE A 98 -71.13 -10.63 -14.77
CA PHE A 98 -71.38 -9.70 -15.89
C PHE A 98 -71.77 -10.41 -17.20
N THR A 99 -72.83 -11.22 -17.14
CA THR A 99 -73.37 -11.96 -18.30
C THR A 99 -73.62 -11.07 -19.50
N ASP A 100 -74.18 -9.87 -19.27
CA ASP A 100 -74.54 -8.95 -20.34
C ASP A 100 -73.28 -8.36 -21.02
N LEU A 101 -72.30 -7.87 -20.26
CA LEU A 101 -71.07 -7.29 -20.86
C LEU A 101 -70.21 -8.33 -21.59
N VAL A 102 -70.10 -9.54 -21.05
CA VAL A 102 -69.32 -10.62 -21.67
C VAL A 102 -70.02 -11.19 -22.91
N SER A 103 -71.36 -11.26 -22.91
CA SER A 103 -72.11 -11.63 -24.12
C SER A 103 -72.04 -10.57 -25.22
N ILE A 104 -72.09 -9.27 -24.89
CA ILE A 104 -71.81 -8.19 -25.86
C ILE A 104 -70.38 -8.34 -26.41
N TRP A 105 -69.39 -8.71 -25.58
CA TRP A 105 -68.02 -8.92 -26.03
C TRP A 105 -67.88 -10.11 -26.98
N ASN A 106 -68.51 -11.25 -26.66
CA ASN A 106 -68.56 -12.43 -27.55
C ASN A 106 -69.25 -12.12 -28.88
N PHE A 107 -70.36 -11.38 -28.86
CA PHE A 107 -71.07 -10.98 -30.08
C PHE A 107 -70.27 -9.96 -30.93
N ALA A 108 -69.53 -9.06 -30.30
CA ALA A 108 -68.62 -8.15 -31.00
C ALA A 108 -67.44 -8.89 -31.66
N GLU A 109 -67.01 -10.01 -31.09
CA GLU A 109 -65.97 -10.87 -31.65
C GLU A 109 -66.46 -11.62 -32.90
N SER A 110 -67.65 -12.22 -32.84
CA SER A 110 -68.26 -12.90 -34.00
C SER A 110 -68.56 -11.95 -35.17
N ASN A 111 -68.94 -10.70 -34.87
CA ASN A 111 -69.27 -9.68 -35.89
C ASN A 111 -68.08 -8.79 -36.28
N ASN A 112 -66.91 -9.01 -35.69
CA ASN A 112 -65.66 -8.27 -35.96
C ASN A 112 -65.79 -6.73 -35.79
N GLU A 113 -66.53 -6.27 -34.79
CA GLU A 113 -66.77 -4.85 -34.55
C GLU A 113 -65.67 -4.20 -33.67
N GLU A 114 -64.68 -3.56 -34.30
CA GLU A 114 -63.48 -3.03 -33.63
C GLU A 114 -63.77 -2.02 -32.51
N SER A 115 -64.77 -1.15 -32.66
CA SER A 115 -65.08 -0.15 -31.63
C SER A 115 -65.52 -0.79 -30.32
N THR A 116 -66.37 -1.82 -30.40
CA THR A 116 -66.96 -2.47 -29.22
C THR A 116 -65.94 -3.40 -28.57
N LEU A 117 -65.10 -4.07 -29.38
CA LEU A 117 -63.95 -4.85 -28.92
C LEU A 117 -62.92 -4.04 -28.13
N SER A 118 -62.82 -2.72 -28.34
CA SER A 118 -61.93 -1.84 -27.55
C SER A 118 -62.60 -1.24 -26.30
N LEU A 119 -63.91 -0.96 -26.37
CA LEU A 119 -64.65 -0.28 -25.31
C LEU A 119 -64.85 -1.19 -24.10
N ILE A 120 -65.26 -2.44 -24.30
CA ILE A 120 -65.57 -3.37 -23.20
C ILE A 120 -64.34 -3.63 -22.30
N PRO A 121 -63.15 -3.99 -22.83
CA PRO A 121 -61.99 -4.18 -21.98
C PRO A 121 -61.56 -2.90 -21.26
N SER A 122 -61.77 -1.73 -21.90
CA SER A 122 -61.48 -0.45 -21.25
C SER A 122 -62.40 -0.17 -20.07
N VAL A 123 -63.68 -0.56 -20.15
CA VAL A 123 -64.66 -0.36 -19.08
C VAL A 123 -64.41 -1.34 -17.94
N LEU A 124 -64.13 -2.62 -18.27
CA LEU A 124 -63.76 -3.62 -17.27
C LEU A 124 -62.47 -3.25 -16.53
N ALA A 125 -61.47 -2.67 -17.23
CA ALA A 125 -60.25 -2.18 -16.59
C ALA A 125 -60.55 -1.00 -15.65
N SER A 126 -61.40 -0.05 -16.08
CA SER A 126 -61.86 1.04 -15.21
C SER A 126 -62.63 0.53 -13.99
N PHE A 127 -63.48 -0.49 -14.17
CA PHE A 127 -64.23 -1.12 -13.09
C PHE A 127 -63.31 -1.75 -12.05
N LEU A 128 -62.37 -2.60 -12.47
CA LEU A 128 -61.41 -3.24 -11.56
C LEU A 128 -60.55 -2.21 -10.83
N LYS A 129 -60.16 -1.13 -11.52
CA LYS A 129 -59.42 -0.04 -10.90
C LYS A 129 -60.25 0.66 -9.81
N THR A 130 -61.51 1.02 -10.09
CA THR A 130 -62.42 1.62 -9.09
C THR A 130 -62.60 0.69 -7.89
N VAL A 131 -62.76 -0.60 -8.15
CA VAL A 131 -63.06 -1.61 -7.15
C VAL A 131 -61.85 -1.97 -6.29
N SER A 132 -60.63 -1.81 -6.81
CA SER A 132 -59.39 -2.17 -6.09
C SER A 132 -59.22 -1.47 -4.74
N SER A 133 -59.83 -0.30 -4.51
CA SER A 133 -59.79 0.43 -3.23
C SER A 133 -60.85 -0.02 -2.22
N HIS A 134 -61.77 -0.91 -2.58
CA HIS A 134 -62.93 -1.26 -1.75
C HIS A 134 -63.02 -2.77 -1.46
N LEU A 135 -63.07 -3.13 -0.17
CA LEU A 135 -63.08 -4.51 0.31
C LEU A 135 -64.36 -5.29 -0.06
N GLU A 136 -65.51 -4.61 -0.12
CA GLU A 136 -66.84 -5.22 -0.36
C GLU A 136 -66.93 -5.94 -1.71
N PHE A 137 -66.16 -5.49 -2.70
CA PHE A 137 -66.17 -6.02 -4.05
C PHE A 137 -65.07 -7.07 -4.30
N ARG A 138 -64.32 -7.46 -3.26
CA ARG A 138 -63.16 -8.36 -3.38
C ARG A 138 -63.53 -9.72 -3.95
N GLU A 139 -64.54 -10.39 -3.37
CA GLU A 139 -64.97 -11.72 -3.80
C GLU A 139 -65.47 -11.69 -5.26
N PHE A 140 -66.37 -10.75 -5.57
CA PHE A 140 -66.92 -10.58 -6.91
C PHE A 140 -65.83 -10.33 -7.95
N SER A 141 -64.83 -9.48 -7.67
CA SER A 141 -63.73 -9.17 -8.58
C SER A 141 -62.75 -10.32 -8.79
N ILE A 142 -62.48 -11.13 -7.77
CA ILE A 142 -61.67 -12.35 -7.91
C ILE A 142 -62.40 -13.34 -8.83
N GLU A 143 -63.70 -13.52 -8.60
CA GLU A 143 -64.53 -14.44 -9.38
C GLU A 143 -64.74 -13.97 -10.82
N LEU A 144 -64.99 -12.67 -11.03
CA LEU A 144 -65.02 -12.05 -12.36
C LEU A 144 -63.69 -12.27 -13.10
N SER A 145 -62.56 -12.08 -12.42
CA SER A 145 -61.24 -12.27 -13.02
C SER A 145 -61.01 -13.73 -13.42
N LYS A 146 -61.42 -14.71 -12.58
CA LYS A 146 -61.40 -16.14 -12.93
C LYS A 146 -62.33 -16.46 -14.10
N TYR A 147 -63.53 -15.87 -14.14
CA TYR A 147 -64.50 -16.06 -15.20
C TYR A 147 -64.01 -15.53 -16.56
N LEU A 148 -63.37 -14.36 -16.57
CA LEU A 148 -62.76 -13.78 -17.78
C LEU A 148 -61.57 -14.62 -18.30
N LEU A 149 -60.87 -15.32 -17.41
CA LEU A 149 -59.74 -16.20 -17.74
C LEU A 149 -60.14 -17.66 -18.03
N SER A 150 -61.43 -17.99 -17.97
CA SER A 150 -61.93 -19.30 -18.35
C SER A 150 -61.62 -19.63 -19.82
N ASN A 151 -61.59 -20.92 -20.16
CA ASN A 151 -61.24 -21.37 -21.52
C ASN A 151 -62.16 -20.82 -22.62
N GLU A 152 -63.39 -20.47 -22.28
CA GLU A 152 -64.37 -19.89 -23.21
C GLU A 152 -64.04 -18.41 -23.48
N ASN A 153 -63.83 -17.62 -22.42
CA ASN A 153 -63.67 -16.16 -22.52
C ASN A 153 -62.24 -15.71 -22.86
N ILE A 154 -61.21 -16.55 -22.63
CA ILE A 154 -59.81 -16.19 -22.94
C ILE A 154 -59.58 -15.96 -24.44
N LYS A 155 -60.42 -16.55 -25.31
CA LYS A 155 -60.37 -16.34 -26.77
C LYS A 155 -60.58 -14.87 -27.14
N LEU A 156 -61.36 -14.13 -26.35
CA LEU A 156 -61.58 -12.69 -26.52
C LEU A 156 -60.30 -11.88 -26.37
N PHE A 157 -59.47 -12.23 -25.38
CA PHE A 157 -58.14 -11.63 -25.22
C PHE A 157 -57.22 -12.00 -26.37
N ASN A 158 -57.29 -13.24 -26.88
CA ASN A 158 -56.47 -13.68 -28.00
C ASN A 158 -56.73 -12.83 -29.25
N ARG A 159 -57.98 -12.49 -29.57
CA ARG A 159 -58.34 -11.61 -30.70
C ARG A 159 -57.71 -10.21 -30.56
N GLY A 160 -57.77 -9.63 -29.36
CA GLY A 160 -57.19 -8.32 -29.07
C GLY A 160 -55.65 -8.31 -29.10
N LEU A 161 -55.02 -9.34 -28.53
CA LEU A 161 -53.56 -9.46 -28.42
C LEU A 161 -52.88 -10.04 -29.69
N THR A 162 -53.63 -10.58 -30.65
CA THR A 162 -53.08 -11.01 -31.94
C THR A 162 -53.22 -9.96 -33.05
N ALA A 163 -53.88 -8.83 -32.77
CA ALA A 163 -54.05 -7.74 -33.72
C ALA A 163 -52.70 -7.20 -34.25
N SER A 164 -52.73 -6.59 -35.44
CA SER A 164 -51.54 -5.93 -36.00
C SER A 164 -51.13 -4.75 -35.12
N LYS A 165 -49.82 -4.46 -35.07
CA LYS A 165 -49.29 -3.36 -34.24
C LYS A 165 -49.94 -2.00 -34.57
N SER A 166 -50.38 -1.80 -35.81
CA SER A 166 -51.15 -0.61 -36.24
C SER A 166 -52.46 -0.38 -35.48
N LYS A 167 -53.08 -1.44 -34.93
CA LYS A 167 -54.35 -1.38 -34.20
C LYS A 167 -54.14 -1.28 -32.69
N GLU A 168 -53.38 -0.26 -32.26
CA GLU A 168 -53.04 -0.05 -30.84
C GLU A 168 -54.27 0.14 -29.94
N HIS A 169 -55.37 0.66 -30.50
CA HIS A 169 -56.64 0.86 -29.81
C HIS A 169 -57.34 -0.46 -29.41
N LEU A 170 -57.03 -1.59 -30.04
CA LEU A 170 -57.53 -2.92 -29.65
C LEU A 170 -56.65 -3.58 -28.58
N ILE A 171 -55.33 -3.43 -28.71
CA ILE A 171 -54.35 -4.08 -27.84
C ILE A 171 -54.28 -3.39 -26.47
N SER A 172 -54.27 -2.05 -26.46
CA SER A 172 -54.05 -1.25 -25.25
C SER A 172 -55.10 -1.49 -24.14
N PRO A 173 -56.41 -1.53 -24.43
CA PRO A 173 -57.43 -1.84 -23.42
C PRO A 173 -57.30 -3.25 -22.84
N CYS A 174 -56.95 -4.24 -23.67
CA CYS A 174 -56.74 -5.62 -23.23
C CYS A 174 -55.56 -5.74 -22.26
N LEU A 175 -54.43 -5.10 -22.57
CA LEU A 175 -53.25 -5.09 -21.68
C LEU A 175 -53.52 -4.33 -20.37
N ARG A 176 -54.28 -3.23 -20.41
CA ARG A 176 -54.70 -2.52 -19.19
C ARG A 176 -55.57 -3.41 -18.31
N LEU A 177 -56.58 -4.06 -18.89
CA LEU A 177 -57.43 -5.00 -18.17
C LEU A 177 -56.60 -6.11 -17.52
N LEU A 178 -55.67 -6.73 -18.25
CA LEU A 178 -54.77 -7.75 -17.70
C LEU A 178 -53.84 -7.19 -16.60
N THR A 179 -53.41 -5.93 -16.70
CA THR A 179 -52.58 -5.29 -15.66
C THR A 179 -53.36 -5.12 -14.36
N GLU A 180 -54.62 -4.67 -14.44
CA GLU A 180 -55.49 -4.54 -13.27
C GLU A 180 -55.83 -5.91 -12.66
N ILE A 181 -56.12 -6.92 -13.49
CA ILE A 181 -56.37 -8.30 -13.02
C ILE A 181 -55.16 -8.87 -12.27
N VAL A 182 -53.95 -8.67 -12.78
CA VAL A 182 -52.72 -9.16 -12.13
C VAL A 182 -52.42 -8.39 -10.83
N SER A 183 -52.76 -7.11 -10.76
CA SER A 183 -52.47 -6.25 -9.61
C SER A 183 -53.53 -6.34 -8.51
N PHE A 184 -54.70 -6.91 -8.81
CA PHE A 184 -55.84 -6.98 -7.89
C PHE A 184 -55.52 -7.80 -6.63
N ASP A 185 -55.88 -7.26 -5.47
CA ASP A 185 -55.71 -7.89 -4.14
C ASP A 185 -54.29 -8.43 -3.90
N GLY A 186 -53.27 -7.67 -4.30
CA GLY A 186 -51.87 -8.06 -4.11
C GLY A 186 -51.45 -9.28 -4.93
N GLY A 187 -52.17 -9.63 -6.01
CA GLY A 187 -51.81 -10.73 -6.89
C GLY A 187 -52.61 -12.02 -6.71
N ALA A 188 -53.78 -11.99 -6.06
CA ALA A 188 -54.59 -13.17 -5.80
C ALA A 188 -54.88 -14.02 -7.07
N VAL A 189 -55.06 -13.36 -8.22
CA VAL A 189 -55.38 -14.01 -9.51
C VAL A 189 -54.16 -14.13 -10.45
N ALA A 190 -52.99 -13.63 -10.04
CA ALA A 190 -51.79 -13.57 -10.88
C ALA A 190 -51.37 -14.95 -11.41
N LYS A 191 -51.41 -15.99 -10.55
CA LYS A 191 -51.08 -17.38 -10.94
C LYS A 191 -51.98 -17.92 -12.05
N VAL A 192 -53.27 -17.57 -12.03
CA VAL A 192 -54.26 -18.01 -13.03
C VAL A 192 -53.98 -17.34 -14.38
N VAL A 193 -53.61 -16.05 -14.38
CA VAL A 193 -53.19 -15.33 -15.58
C VAL A 193 -51.93 -15.96 -16.19
N TYR A 194 -50.96 -16.34 -15.34
CA TYR A 194 -49.72 -16.97 -15.79
C TYR A 194 -49.92 -18.38 -16.36
N ALA A 195 -50.88 -19.14 -15.82
CA ALA A 195 -51.25 -20.45 -16.36
C ALA A 195 -51.73 -20.37 -17.82
N LYS A 196 -52.19 -19.20 -18.28
CA LYS A 196 -52.60 -18.93 -19.67
C LYS A 196 -51.58 -18.10 -20.47
N ARG A 197 -50.28 -18.21 -20.12
CA ARG A 197 -49.17 -17.47 -20.75
C ARG A 197 -49.08 -17.59 -22.27
N ASP A 198 -49.52 -18.71 -22.84
CA ASP A 198 -49.56 -18.95 -24.29
C ASP A 198 -50.42 -17.94 -25.05
N ILE A 199 -51.32 -17.24 -24.37
CA ILE A 199 -52.16 -16.17 -24.93
C ILE A 199 -51.75 -14.82 -24.35
N THR A 200 -51.60 -14.72 -23.03
CA THR A 200 -51.40 -13.43 -22.33
C THR A 200 -50.03 -12.82 -22.57
N LEU A 201 -48.99 -13.63 -22.81
CA LEU A 201 -47.60 -13.17 -23.00
C LEU A 201 -47.07 -13.35 -24.44
N LYS A 202 -47.82 -14.03 -25.33
CA LYS A 202 -47.35 -14.51 -26.65
C LYS A 202 -46.67 -13.48 -27.55
N ARG A 203 -47.14 -12.22 -27.56
CA ARG A 203 -46.64 -11.14 -28.42
C ARG A 203 -46.16 -9.92 -27.65
N LEU A 204 -45.90 -10.08 -26.34
CA LEU A 204 -45.55 -8.97 -25.47
C LEU A 204 -44.22 -8.31 -25.91
N ASP A 205 -43.28 -9.10 -26.40
CA ASP A 205 -42.03 -8.65 -27.02
C ASP A 205 -42.27 -7.67 -28.19
N VAL A 206 -43.22 -7.96 -29.08
CA VAL A 206 -43.57 -7.10 -30.22
C VAL A 206 -44.18 -5.76 -29.78
N PHE A 207 -44.95 -5.77 -28.67
CA PHE A 207 -45.59 -4.58 -28.12
C PHE A 207 -44.59 -3.67 -27.40
N LEU A 208 -43.53 -4.25 -26.83
CA LEU A 208 -42.45 -3.51 -26.22
C LEU A 208 -41.55 -2.84 -27.26
N THR A 209 -41.36 -3.40 -28.47
CA THR A 209 -40.49 -2.77 -29.48
C THR A 209 -41.02 -1.38 -29.88
N MET A 210 -40.17 -0.36 -30.07
CA MET A 210 -40.61 0.92 -30.63
C MET A 210 -40.91 0.82 -32.14
N ARG A 211 -41.78 1.68 -32.70
CA ARG A 211 -42.07 1.71 -34.15
C ARG A 211 -41.16 2.73 -34.85
N LYS A 212 -40.46 2.32 -35.93
CA LYS A 212 -39.53 3.18 -36.70
C LYS A 212 -40.11 4.53 -37.17
N LEU A 213 -41.42 4.61 -37.45
CA LEU A 213 -42.10 5.86 -37.84
C LEU A 213 -42.29 6.88 -36.69
N GLN A 214 -42.19 6.48 -35.43
CA GLN A 214 -42.28 7.37 -34.26
C GLN A 214 -40.91 7.94 -33.86
N VAL A 215 -39.82 7.45 -34.45
CA VAL A 215 -38.44 7.88 -34.15
C VAL A 215 -38.19 9.33 -34.60
N GLY A 216 -38.96 9.87 -35.55
CA GLY A 216 -38.78 11.21 -36.12
C GLY A 216 -39.76 12.29 -35.64
N LYS A 217 -40.76 11.97 -34.79
CA LYS A 217 -41.69 12.98 -34.23
C LYS A 217 -41.57 12.96 -32.71
N ILE A 218 -40.68 13.80 -32.18
CA ILE A 218 -40.65 14.15 -30.76
C ILE A 218 -41.91 14.99 -30.51
N THR A 219 -43.06 14.34 -30.34
CA THR A 219 -44.26 15.03 -29.88
C THR A 219 -44.06 15.39 -28.42
N ALA A 220 -44.28 16.65 -28.07
CA ALA A 220 -44.05 17.32 -26.79
C ALA A 220 -44.81 16.73 -25.56
N ASP A 221 -45.32 15.50 -25.63
CA ASP A 221 -46.13 14.91 -24.58
C ASP A 221 -45.78 13.42 -24.40
N ARG A 222 -44.57 13.14 -23.87
CA ARG A 222 -44.11 11.78 -23.53
C ARG A 222 -44.98 11.11 -22.45
N ARG A 223 -45.88 11.87 -21.80
CA ARG A 223 -46.85 11.38 -20.82
C ARG A 223 -48.04 10.65 -21.44
N LYS A 224 -48.26 10.72 -22.76
CA LYS A 224 -49.34 9.97 -23.41
C LYS A 224 -49.12 8.45 -23.27
N PRO A 225 -50.18 7.66 -23.02
CA PRO A 225 -50.06 6.22 -22.81
C PRO A 225 -49.81 5.52 -24.14
N THR A 226 -48.53 5.38 -24.51
CA THR A 226 -48.10 4.58 -25.67
C THR A 226 -48.33 3.09 -25.43
N LEU A 227 -48.45 2.32 -26.52
CA LEU A 227 -48.56 0.86 -26.43
C LEU A 227 -47.37 0.26 -25.65
N ARG A 228 -46.15 0.76 -25.87
CA ARG A 228 -44.94 0.34 -25.13
C ARG A 228 -45.09 0.59 -23.64
N ARG A 229 -45.52 1.79 -23.21
CA ARG A 229 -45.70 2.11 -21.78
C ARG A 229 -46.74 1.22 -21.10
N ILE A 230 -47.83 0.90 -21.78
CA ILE A 230 -48.86 -0.01 -21.25
C ILE A 230 -48.31 -1.44 -21.15
N ALA A 231 -47.57 -1.90 -22.16
CA ALA A 231 -46.90 -3.20 -22.13
C ALA A 231 -45.83 -3.28 -21.02
N GLN A 232 -45.08 -2.20 -20.78
CA GLN A 232 -44.12 -2.11 -19.68
C GLN A 232 -44.82 -2.22 -18.33
N ARG A 233 -45.93 -1.49 -18.11
CA ARG A 233 -46.72 -1.60 -16.87
C ARG A 233 -47.27 -3.00 -16.65
N TYR A 234 -47.73 -3.66 -17.71
CA TYR A 234 -48.17 -5.05 -17.61
C TYR A 234 -47.03 -6.01 -17.21
N LEU A 235 -45.83 -5.83 -17.80
CA LEU A 235 -44.66 -6.61 -17.42
C LEU A 235 -44.25 -6.35 -15.96
N LEU A 236 -44.22 -5.09 -15.53
CA LEU A 236 -43.90 -4.70 -14.15
C LEU A 236 -44.90 -5.28 -13.15
N ALA A 237 -46.21 -5.28 -13.46
CA ALA A 237 -47.21 -5.91 -12.62
C ALA A 237 -46.97 -7.42 -12.46
N ASN A 238 -46.58 -8.10 -13.53
CA ASN A 238 -46.18 -9.51 -13.45
C ASN A 238 -44.93 -9.72 -12.59
N LEU A 239 -43.94 -8.83 -12.65
CA LEU A 239 -42.74 -8.93 -11.81
C LEU A 239 -43.03 -8.67 -10.32
N ARG A 240 -44.03 -7.83 -10.00
CA ARG A 240 -44.42 -7.51 -8.61
C ARG A 240 -45.16 -8.66 -7.93
N TYR A 241 -46.16 -9.21 -8.62
CA TYR A 241 -47.19 -10.02 -7.97
C TYR A 241 -47.17 -11.53 -8.31
N GLN A 242 -46.36 -11.96 -9.29
CA GLN A 242 -46.28 -13.38 -9.65
C GLN A 242 -45.46 -14.21 -8.65
N SER A 243 -45.67 -15.53 -8.68
CA SER A 243 -44.85 -16.48 -7.91
C SER A 243 -43.38 -16.48 -8.37
N PRO A 244 -42.41 -16.82 -7.48
CA PRO A 244 -40.98 -16.85 -7.83
C PRO A 244 -40.65 -17.73 -9.04
N ALA A 245 -41.30 -18.89 -9.19
CA ALA A 245 -41.11 -19.77 -10.34
C ALA A 245 -41.56 -19.13 -11.66
N ALA A 246 -42.73 -18.48 -11.66
CA ALA A 246 -43.25 -17.76 -12.81
C ALA A 246 -42.38 -16.54 -13.18
N LYS A 247 -41.87 -15.81 -12.17
CA LYS A 247 -40.88 -14.74 -12.40
C LYS A 247 -39.61 -15.28 -13.04
N ALA A 248 -39.09 -16.41 -12.56
CA ALA A 248 -37.89 -17.03 -13.09
C ALA A 248 -38.04 -17.46 -14.55
N GLU A 249 -39.17 -18.05 -14.93
CA GLU A 249 -39.48 -18.42 -16.32
C GLU A 249 -39.69 -17.19 -17.19
N LEU A 250 -40.39 -16.15 -16.72
CA LEU A 250 -40.54 -14.88 -17.44
C LEU A 250 -39.19 -14.21 -17.71
N LEU A 251 -38.31 -14.19 -16.70
CA LEU A 251 -36.97 -13.63 -16.82
C LEU A 251 -36.01 -14.53 -17.63
N SER A 252 -36.36 -15.80 -17.85
CA SER A 252 -35.59 -16.67 -18.74
C SER A 252 -35.80 -16.33 -20.22
N GLN A 253 -36.87 -15.61 -20.56
CA GLN A 253 -37.16 -15.17 -21.93
C GLN A 253 -36.26 -14.00 -22.34
N GLY A 254 -35.04 -14.31 -22.79
CA GLY A 254 -34.04 -13.30 -23.14
C GLY A 254 -34.49 -12.26 -24.19
N LYS A 255 -35.31 -12.67 -25.17
CA LYS A 255 -35.87 -11.75 -26.19
C LYS A 255 -36.77 -10.68 -25.57
N LEU A 256 -37.61 -11.07 -24.61
CA LEU A 256 -38.55 -10.17 -23.94
C LEU A 256 -37.79 -9.12 -23.12
N ILE A 257 -36.83 -9.55 -22.30
CA ILE A 257 -35.98 -8.65 -21.49
C ILE A 257 -35.18 -7.69 -22.39
N LYS A 258 -34.57 -8.21 -23.46
CA LYS A 258 -33.77 -7.40 -24.37
C LYS A 258 -34.58 -6.23 -24.91
N VAL A 259 -35.77 -6.49 -25.46
CA VAL A 259 -36.65 -5.46 -26.03
C VAL A 259 -37.21 -4.51 -24.95
N PHE A 260 -37.43 -5.02 -23.73
CA PHE A 260 -37.84 -4.19 -22.60
C PHE A 260 -36.79 -3.12 -22.27
N ILE A 261 -35.50 -3.49 -22.25
CA ILE A 261 -34.39 -2.61 -21.85
C ILE A 261 -33.79 -1.81 -23.02
N GLU A 262 -33.93 -2.26 -24.27
CA GLU A 262 -33.25 -1.69 -25.45
C GLU A 262 -33.38 -0.17 -25.61
N ASP A 263 -34.60 0.34 -25.53
CA ASP A 263 -34.95 1.74 -25.77
C ASP A 263 -35.21 2.51 -24.46
N ILE A 264 -34.74 2.02 -23.30
CA ILE A 264 -35.07 2.59 -21.98
C ILE A 264 -34.72 4.08 -21.83
N LYS A 265 -33.66 4.55 -22.50
CA LYS A 265 -33.24 5.96 -22.51
C LYS A 265 -34.27 6.90 -23.17
N ARG A 266 -35.15 6.38 -24.03
CA ARG A 266 -36.18 7.17 -24.74
C ARG A 266 -37.55 7.13 -24.05
N ASP A 267 -37.71 6.30 -23.03
CA ASP A 267 -38.94 6.20 -22.25
C ASP A 267 -39.06 7.39 -21.28
N SER A 268 -40.26 7.65 -20.73
CA SER A 268 -40.49 8.78 -19.82
C SER A 268 -39.83 8.56 -18.45
N GLY A 269 -39.37 9.62 -17.79
CA GLY A 269 -38.59 9.50 -16.55
C GLY A 269 -39.32 8.75 -15.43
N ASP A 270 -40.65 8.94 -15.33
CA ASP A 270 -41.50 8.27 -14.32
C ASP A 270 -41.52 6.75 -14.48
N ILE A 271 -41.63 6.23 -15.71
CA ILE A 271 -41.64 4.79 -15.95
C ILE A 271 -40.24 4.21 -15.77
N VAL A 272 -39.17 4.93 -16.12
CA VAL A 272 -37.80 4.46 -15.92
C VAL A 272 -37.49 4.28 -14.42
N VAL A 273 -37.86 5.25 -13.58
CA VAL A 273 -37.72 5.13 -12.11
C VAL A 273 -38.55 3.95 -11.59
N ASP A 274 -39.78 3.78 -12.08
CA ASP A 274 -40.64 2.66 -11.67
C ASP A 274 -40.07 1.29 -12.08
N ILE A 275 -39.43 1.21 -13.26
CA ILE A 275 -38.71 0.03 -13.73
C ILE A 275 -37.54 -0.29 -12.79
N ILE A 276 -36.68 0.69 -12.50
CA ILE A 276 -35.50 0.49 -11.65
C ILE A 276 -35.92 0.02 -10.25
N LYS A 277 -36.87 0.70 -9.61
CA LYS A 277 -37.38 0.35 -8.28
C LYS A 277 -38.01 -1.04 -8.26
N THR A 278 -38.76 -1.39 -9.31
CA THR A 278 -39.40 -2.72 -9.39
C THR A 278 -38.35 -3.83 -9.54
N LEU A 279 -37.36 -3.63 -10.42
CA LEU A 279 -36.28 -4.60 -10.60
C LEU A 279 -35.44 -4.75 -9.33
N ASP A 280 -35.12 -3.67 -8.63
CA ASP A 280 -34.34 -3.75 -7.39
C ASP A 280 -35.09 -4.49 -6.28
N LYS A 281 -36.34 -4.09 -6.00
CA LYS A 281 -37.13 -4.62 -4.89
C LYS A 281 -37.65 -6.04 -5.13
N PHE A 282 -38.18 -6.34 -6.32
CA PHE A 282 -38.93 -7.58 -6.57
C PHE A 282 -38.17 -8.63 -7.38
N VAL A 283 -36.97 -8.32 -7.88
CA VAL A 283 -36.14 -9.26 -8.65
C VAL A 283 -34.76 -9.41 -8.03
N VAL A 284 -34.01 -8.32 -7.89
CA VAL A 284 -32.61 -8.37 -7.44
C VAL A 284 -32.51 -8.67 -5.95
N SER A 285 -33.31 -7.99 -5.13
CA SER A 285 -33.36 -8.17 -3.67
C SER A 285 -34.25 -9.33 -3.22
N ASP A 286 -34.89 -10.05 -4.15
CA ASP A 286 -35.69 -11.25 -3.85
C ASP A 286 -34.75 -12.44 -3.56
N ALA A 287 -34.74 -12.91 -2.30
CA ALA A 287 -33.89 -14.02 -1.85
C ALA A 287 -34.32 -15.38 -2.44
N VAL A 288 -35.57 -15.53 -2.88
CA VAL A 288 -36.11 -16.81 -3.39
C VAL A 288 -35.66 -17.07 -4.83
N LEU A 289 -35.37 -16.00 -5.59
CA LEU A 289 -34.89 -16.15 -6.97
C LEU A 289 -33.44 -16.63 -7.03
N SER A 290 -33.21 -17.69 -7.81
CA SER A 290 -31.86 -18.20 -8.03
C SER A 290 -30.94 -17.16 -8.65
N ARG A 291 -29.67 -17.23 -8.28
CA ARG A 291 -28.62 -16.35 -8.80
C ARG A 291 -28.51 -16.39 -10.33
N ASN A 292 -28.67 -17.56 -10.95
CA ASN A 292 -28.59 -17.71 -12.40
C ASN A 292 -29.63 -16.85 -13.13
N VAL A 293 -30.85 -16.76 -12.60
CA VAL A 293 -31.91 -15.91 -13.17
C VAL A 293 -31.53 -14.43 -13.06
N LYS A 294 -31.02 -13.99 -11.89
CA LYS A 294 -30.55 -12.62 -11.67
C LYS A 294 -29.42 -12.25 -12.64
N SER A 295 -28.44 -13.14 -12.81
CA SER A 295 -27.30 -12.93 -13.72
C SER A 295 -27.70 -12.84 -15.20
N ARG A 296 -28.78 -13.53 -15.62
CA ARG A 296 -29.32 -13.43 -16.98
C ARG A 296 -30.02 -12.10 -17.23
N LEU A 297 -30.79 -11.60 -16.27
CA LEU A 297 -31.36 -10.25 -16.33
C LEU A 297 -30.24 -9.22 -16.43
N LEU A 298 -29.17 -9.39 -15.65
CA LEU A 298 -28.03 -8.48 -15.56
C LEU A 298 -26.90 -8.94 -16.49
N SER A 299 -27.27 -9.27 -17.72
CA SER A 299 -26.31 -9.62 -18.78
C SER A 299 -25.47 -8.42 -19.20
N ARG A 300 -24.33 -8.70 -19.85
CA ARG A 300 -23.38 -7.70 -20.40
C ARG A 300 -24.09 -6.53 -21.10
N TRP A 301 -24.92 -6.89 -22.08
CA TRP A 301 -25.64 -5.93 -22.91
C TRP A 301 -26.71 -5.15 -22.12
N ASN A 302 -27.40 -5.78 -21.17
CA ASN A 302 -28.40 -5.09 -20.35
C ASN A 302 -27.74 -4.08 -19.41
N LEU A 303 -26.59 -4.41 -18.82
CA LEU A 303 -25.82 -3.52 -17.95
C LEU A 303 -25.31 -2.29 -18.71
N GLU A 304 -24.81 -2.45 -19.93
CA GLU A 304 -24.43 -1.33 -20.81
C GLU A 304 -25.61 -0.39 -21.07
N ARG A 305 -26.80 -0.95 -21.34
CA ARG A 305 -28.02 -0.15 -21.56
C ARG A 305 -28.45 0.60 -20.29
N PHE A 306 -28.37 -0.03 -19.12
CA PHE A 306 -28.59 0.67 -17.85
C PHE A 306 -27.57 1.78 -17.62
N ALA A 307 -26.29 1.58 -17.96
CA ALA A 307 -25.27 2.63 -17.85
C ALA A 307 -25.55 3.83 -18.79
N THR A 308 -26.27 3.66 -19.90
CA THR A 308 -26.67 4.81 -20.74
C THR A 308 -27.61 5.82 -20.04
N LEU A 309 -28.27 5.40 -18.95
CA LEU A 309 -29.19 6.25 -18.17
C LEU A 309 -28.46 7.32 -17.34
N TYR A 310 -27.15 7.21 -17.11
CA TYR A 310 -26.37 8.31 -16.50
C TYR A 310 -26.43 9.59 -17.34
N GLY A 311 -26.60 9.46 -18.66
CA GLY A 311 -26.76 10.60 -19.57
C GLY A 311 -28.20 11.05 -19.79
N TYR A 312 -29.17 10.51 -19.05
CA TYR A 312 -30.60 10.74 -19.31
C TYR A 312 -30.99 12.23 -19.19
N GLU A 313 -30.48 12.92 -18.16
CA GLU A 313 -30.77 14.33 -17.91
C GLU A 313 -30.08 15.28 -18.89
N LYS A 314 -28.92 14.89 -19.45
CA LYS A 314 -28.22 15.70 -20.46
C LYS A 314 -29.00 15.77 -21.79
N ASP A 315 -29.82 14.77 -22.07
CA ASP A 315 -30.58 14.62 -23.31
C ASP A 315 -32.08 14.93 -23.15
N SER A 316 -32.54 15.29 -21.95
CA SER A 316 -33.97 15.44 -21.63
C SER A 316 -34.24 16.71 -20.80
N GLU A 317 -34.98 17.66 -21.35
CA GLU A 317 -35.46 18.88 -20.66
C GLU A 317 -36.64 18.62 -19.69
N GLU A 318 -36.95 17.36 -19.37
CA GLU A 318 -38.10 17.01 -18.54
C GLU A 318 -37.81 17.23 -17.05
N ILE A 319 -38.47 18.23 -16.46
CA ILE A 319 -38.53 18.43 -15.01
C ILE A 319 -39.48 17.36 -14.42
N ILE A 320 -38.92 16.37 -13.72
CA ILE A 320 -39.68 15.31 -13.06
C ILE A 320 -40.39 15.92 -11.82
N PRO A 321 -41.70 15.71 -11.61
CA PRO A 321 -42.48 16.39 -10.56
C PRO A 321 -42.18 16.03 -9.09
N GLU A 322 -41.09 15.33 -8.75
CA GLU A 322 -40.84 14.85 -7.37
C GLU A 322 -39.38 14.94 -6.90
N GLY A 323 -38.51 15.69 -7.59
CA GLY A 323 -37.11 15.85 -7.16
C GLY A 323 -36.25 14.57 -7.21
N VAL A 324 -36.76 13.46 -7.77
CA VAL A 324 -36.02 12.20 -7.94
C VAL A 324 -35.36 12.18 -9.33
N SER A 325 -34.03 12.32 -9.36
CA SER A 325 -33.20 12.16 -10.56
C SER A 325 -33.15 10.70 -11.02
N VAL A 326 -33.36 10.46 -12.32
CA VAL A 326 -33.19 9.12 -12.94
C VAL A 326 -31.74 8.64 -12.78
N SER A 327 -30.79 9.56 -12.95
CA SER A 327 -29.35 9.33 -12.83
C SER A 327 -28.96 8.89 -11.41
N ASP A 328 -29.62 9.40 -10.37
CA ASP A 328 -29.39 8.99 -8.98
C ASP A 328 -29.96 7.61 -8.67
N GLU A 329 -31.17 7.32 -9.16
CA GLU A 329 -31.81 6.03 -8.90
C GLU A 329 -31.07 4.89 -9.61
N ILE A 330 -30.61 5.11 -10.85
CA ILE A 330 -29.80 4.12 -11.55
C ILE A 330 -28.43 3.94 -10.89
N HIS A 331 -27.85 5.01 -10.35
CA HIS A 331 -26.58 4.91 -9.61
C HIS A 331 -26.73 4.05 -8.36
N LYS A 332 -27.77 4.27 -7.55
CA LYS A 332 -28.07 3.41 -6.38
C LYS A 332 -28.26 1.96 -6.78
N PHE A 333 -29.01 1.72 -7.86
CA PHE A 333 -29.25 0.37 -8.38
C PHE A 333 -27.96 -0.32 -8.81
N LEU A 334 -27.16 0.31 -9.68
CA LEU A 334 -25.91 -0.27 -10.17
C LEU A 334 -24.87 -0.46 -9.07
N LEU A 335 -24.76 0.49 -8.13
CA LEU A 335 -23.87 0.36 -6.98
C LEU A 335 -24.26 -0.86 -6.15
N SER A 336 -25.55 -1.04 -5.85
CA SER A 336 -26.02 -2.19 -5.10
C SER A 336 -25.81 -3.52 -5.84
N VAL A 337 -26.11 -3.55 -7.14
CA VAL A 337 -26.00 -4.74 -7.98
C VAL A 337 -24.55 -5.20 -8.16
N CYS A 338 -23.63 -4.27 -8.41
CA CYS A 338 -22.24 -4.59 -8.75
C CYS A 338 -21.35 -4.83 -7.53
N THR A 339 -21.78 -4.46 -6.31
CA THR A 339 -20.99 -4.62 -5.08
C THR A 339 -21.42 -5.80 -4.21
N ASN A 340 -22.68 -6.25 -4.30
CA ASN A 340 -23.20 -7.34 -3.48
C ASN A 340 -23.21 -8.69 -4.20
N VAL A 341 -22.66 -9.70 -3.55
CA VAL A 341 -22.62 -11.09 -4.06
C VAL A 341 -24.03 -11.69 -4.18
N GLU A 342 -24.93 -11.39 -3.25
CA GLU A 342 -26.31 -11.92 -3.20
C GLU A 342 -27.22 -11.41 -4.35
N LYS A 343 -26.89 -10.23 -4.88
CA LYS A 343 -27.61 -9.59 -5.99
C LYS A 343 -27.25 -10.20 -7.36
N GLY A 344 -26.23 -11.07 -7.39
CA GLY A 344 -26.02 -12.09 -8.41
C GLY A 344 -25.06 -11.75 -9.54
N VAL A 345 -24.72 -10.47 -9.75
CA VAL A 345 -23.77 -10.03 -10.79
C VAL A 345 -22.33 -10.28 -10.38
N LEU A 346 -21.96 -9.94 -9.16
CA LEU A 346 -20.63 -10.16 -8.61
C LEU A 346 -20.43 -11.65 -8.28
N LEU A 347 -19.48 -12.31 -8.93
CA LEU A 347 -18.97 -13.63 -8.55
C LEU A 347 -18.05 -13.50 -7.33
N SER A 348 -18.04 -14.54 -6.49
CA SER A 348 -17.15 -14.63 -5.35
C SER A 348 -15.73 -14.79 -5.89
N ASP A 349 -14.92 -13.74 -5.81
CA ASP A 349 -13.56 -13.76 -6.33
C ASP A 349 -12.53 -14.11 -5.26
N ASN A 350 -11.39 -14.61 -5.73
CA ASN A 350 -10.20 -14.84 -4.92
C ASN A 350 -9.23 -13.65 -5.00
N GLY A 351 -9.73 -12.42 -5.17
CA GLY A 351 -8.90 -11.21 -5.16
C GLY A 351 -7.93 -11.12 -6.34
N TRP A 352 -6.63 -11.24 -6.06
CA TRP A 352 -5.57 -11.20 -7.08
C TRP A 352 -5.24 -12.57 -7.70
N TYR A 353 -5.90 -13.65 -7.25
CA TYR A 353 -5.72 -14.98 -7.79
C TYR A 353 -6.75 -15.25 -8.91
N SER A 354 -6.27 -15.68 -10.08
CA SER A 354 -7.13 -16.03 -11.22
C SER A 354 -7.87 -17.35 -11.01
N SER A 355 -8.97 -17.54 -11.75
CA SER A 355 -9.69 -18.82 -11.79
C SER A 355 -8.83 -19.87 -12.50
N GLY A 356 -8.14 -20.72 -11.75
CA GLY A 356 -7.37 -21.84 -12.29
C GLY A 356 -5.92 -21.96 -11.81
N ASN A 357 -5.41 -21.02 -11.01
CA ASN A 357 -4.17 -21.26 -10.28
C ASN A 357 -4.46 -22.20 -9.12
N SER A 358 -4.24 -23.50 -9.34
CA SER A 358 -4.20 -24.51 -8.30
C SER A 358 -3.25 -24.05 -7.20
N THR A 359 -3.76 -23.88 -5.98
CA THR A 359 -2.99 -23.68 -4.75
C THR A 359 -2.25 -24.95 -4.32
N GLU A 360 -2.06 -25.90 -5.23
CA GLU A 360 -1.39 -27.16 -4.96
C GLU A 360 0.11 -26.91 -4.86
N PRO A 361 0.76 -27.42 -3.79
CA PRO A 361 2.19 -27.29 -3.61
C PRO A 361 2.91 -28.00 -4.77
N LEU A 362 3.94 -27.36 -5.30
CA LEU A 362 4.86 -27.98 -6.24
C LEU A 362 5.46 -29.21 -5.56
N ILE A 363 5.32 -30.38 -6.19
CA ILE A 363 6.05 -31.57 -5.80
C ILE A 363 7.52 -31.27 -6.07
N ASN A 364 8.31 -31.10 -5.00
CA ASN A 364 9.76 -31.06 -5.09
C ASN A 364 10.25 -32.46 -5.47
N ASP A 365 10.39 -32.73 -6.76
CA ASP A 365 11.23 -33.85 -7.21
C ASP A 365 12.69 -33.43 -7.00
N ASN A 366 13.36 -34.07 -6.04
CA ASN A 366 14.70 -33.79 -5.53
C ASN A 366 15.86 -33.87 -6.58
N GLU A 367 15.55 -34.01 -7.87
CA GLU A 367 16.53 -34.17 -8.96
C GLU A 367 16.57 -33.01 -9.98
N THR A 368 15.77 -31.94 -9.80
CA THR A 368 15.78 -30.78 -10.71
C THR A 368 16.12 -29.46 -10.02
N ILE A 369 16.83 -28.57 -10.72
CA ILE A 369 17.15 -27.22 -10.26
C ILE A 369 15.83 -26.49 -9.99
N SER A 370 15.58 -26.11 -8.74
CA SER A 370 14.34 -25.46 -8.35
C SER A 370 14.31 -24.02 -8.86
N LEU A 371 13.75 -23.82 -10.07
CA LEU A 371 13.60 -22.52 -10.73
C LEU A 371 12.47 -21.66 -10.10
N GLY A 372 11.76 -22.16 -9.08
CA GLY A 372 10.73 -21.41 -8.35
C GLY A 372 9.67 -20.77 -9.27
N LEU A 373 9.47 -19.46 -9.14
CA LEU A 373 8.54 -18.68 -9.99
C LEU A 373 9.04 -18.45 -11.43
N ASP A 374 10.29 -18.83 -11.74
CA ASP A 374 10.88 -18.81 -13.09
C ASP A 374 10.66 -20.12 -13.85
N ALA A 375 9.94 -21.09 -13.25
CA ALA A 375 9.55 -22.30 -13.95
C ALA A 375 8.67 -21.98 -15.18
N PRO A 376 8.88 -22.64 -16.35
CA PRO A 376 8.11 -22.42 -17.58
C PRO A 376 6.59 -22.54 -17.40
N SER A 377 6.13 -23.36 -16.43
CA SER A 377 4.73 -23.55 -16.06
C SER A 377 4.03 -22.30 -15.53
N HIS A 378 4.80 -21.35 -14.98
CA HIS A 378 4.32 -20.04 -14.53
C HIS A 378 4.63 -18.94 -15.54
N PHE A 379 5.79 -18.97 -16.20
CA PHE A 379 6.22 -17.94 -17.16
C PHE A 379 5.29 -17.81 -18.38
N ASP A 380 4.85 -18.92 -18.97
CA ASP A 380 4.03 -18.90 -20.18
C ASP A 380 2.58 -18.44 -19.94
N LYS A 381 2.08 -18.54 -18.69
CA LYS A 381 0.71 -18.11 -18.32
C LYS A 381 0.55 -16.60 -18.14
N PHE A 382 1.65 -15.84 -18.08
CA PHE A 382 1.62 -14.38 -17.87
C PHE A 382 1.67 -13.56 -19.16
N ASN A 383 2.03 -14.19 -20.29
CA ASN A 383 1.94 -13.59 -21.63
C ASN A 383 0.55 -13.77 -22.27
N GLU A 384 -0.23 -14.77 -21.83
CA GLU A 384 -1.65 -14.91 -22.21
C GLU A 384 -2.55 -14.04 -21.32
N PRO A 385 -3.66 -13.49 -21.86
CA PRO A 385 -4.58 -12.68 -21.07
C PRO A 385 -5.17 -13.52 -19.92
N ILE A 386 -4.89 -13.09 -18.69
CA ILE A 386 -5.28 -13.81 -17.46
C ILE A 386 -6.81 -14.00 -17.45
N PRO A 387 -7.33 -15.23 -17.22
CA PRO A 387 -8.76 -15.49 -17.22
C PRO A 387 -9.44 -14.80 -16.04
N ILE A 388 -10.44 -13.98 -16.35
CA ILE A 388 -11.21 -13.18 -15.38
C ILE A 388 -12.51 -13.91 -15.05
N ARG A 389 -12.83 -14.05 -13.77
CA ARG A 389 -14.04 -14.72 -13.31
C ARG A 389 -15.26 -13.85 -13.58
N ASN A 390 -15.17 -12.55 -13.28
CA ASN A 390 -16.25 -11.57 -13.45
C ASN A 390 -16.39 -11.00 -14.87
N GLY A 391 -16.65 -11.86 -15.85
CA GLY A 391 -16.77 -11.46 -17.25
C GLY A 391 -17.89 -10.45 -17.58
N ASN A 392 -18.99 -10.41 -16.81
CA ASN A 392 -20.06 -9.43 -17.03
C ASN A 392 -19.71 -8.03 -16.53
N LEU A 393 -18.99 -7.95 -15.41
CA LEU A 393 -18.49 -6.68 -14.88
C LEU A 393 -17.33 -6.18 -15.72
N SER A 394 -16.45 -7.06 -16.21
CA SER A 394 -15.36 -6.74 -17.16
C SER A 394 -15.86 -5.96 -18.38
N THR A 395 -17.00 -6.33 -18.98
CA THR A 395 -17.55 -5.54 -20.11
C THR A 395 -18.14 -4.21 -19.67
N LEU A 396 -18.78 -4.17 -18.49
CA LEU A 396 -19.39 -2.94 -17.97
C LEU A 396 -18.33 -1.89 -17.63
N ILE A 397 -17.24 -2.26 -16.95
CA ILE A 397 -16.19 -1.33 -16.55
C ILE A 397 -15.52 -0.66 -17.75
N GLN A 398 -15.41 -1.36 -18.89
CA GLN A 398 -14.87 -0.81 -20.14
C GLN A 398 -15.81 0.21 -20.79
N PHE A 399 -17.12 0.12 -20.52
CA PHE A 399 -18.13 1.05 -21.05
C PHE A 399 -18.24 2.34 -20.22
N LEU A 400 -17.87 2.31 -18.94
CA LEU A 400 -17.95 3.46 -18.04
C LEU A 400 -16.92 4.54 -18.39
N ARG A 401 -17.31 5.81 -18.20
CA ARG A 401 -16.48 7.00 -18.49
C ARG A 401 -16.21 7.81 -17.24
N PRO A 402 -15.29 7.36 -16.37
CA PRO A 402 -14.96 8.04 -15.12
C PRO A 402 -14.46 9.48 -15.34
N GLU A 403 -13.85 9.77 -16.48
CA GLU A 403 -13.33 11.10 -16.85
C GLU A 403 -14.43 12.18 -16.99
N SER A 404 -15.68 11.76 -17.22
CA SER A 404 -16.78 12.67 -17.56
C SER A 404 -17.87 12.81 -16.49
N ASP A 405 -17.92 11.87 -15.54
CA ASP A 405 -18.98 11.78 -14.54
C ASP A 405 -18.46 11.17 -13.23
N THR A 406 -18.59 11.93 -12.14
CA THR A 406 -18.15 11.54 -10.80
C THR A 406 -18.91 10.32 -10.26
N ARG A 407 -20.18 10.14 -10.65
CA ARG A 407 -21.00 9.00 -10.23
C ARG A 407 -20.49 7.69 -10.86
N GLN A 408 -20.04 7.76 -12.12
CA GLN A 408 -19.43 6.61 -12.80
C GLN A 408 -18.05 6.29 -12.22
N MET A 409 -17.27 7.32 -11.88
CA MET A 409 -16.02 7.15 -11.14
C MET A 409 -16.24 6.43 -9.79
N GLN A 410 -17.22 6.86 -9.00
CA GLN A 410 -17.56 6.23 -7.72
C GLN A 410 -18.02 4.76 -7.89
N LEU A 411 -18.85 4.47 -8.89
CA LEU A 411 -19.28 3.11 -9.21
C LEU A 411 -18.08 2.21 -9.53
N LEU A 412 -17.17 2.69 -10.39
CA LEU A 412 -15.99 1.93 -10.81
C LEU A 412 -15.04 1.64 -9.64
N LEU A 413 -14.77 2.63 -8.78
CA LEU A 413 -13.96 2.45 -7.57
C LEU A 413 -14.59 1.43 -6.60
N LYS A 414 -15.91 1.45 -6.45
CA LYS A 414 -16.63 0.47 -5.61
C LYS A 414 -16.61 -0.94 -6.22
N ILE A 415 -16.64 -1.06 -7.55
CA ILE A 415 -16.45 -2.34 -8.24
C ILE A 415 -15.04 -2.87 -7.99
N PHE A 416 -14.00 -2.05 -8.12
CA PHE A 416 -12.62 -2.46 -7.83
C PHE A 416 -12.39 -2.88 -6.38
N GLN A 417 -13.07 -2.22 -5.43
CA GLN A 417 -13.04 -2.62 -4.02
C GLN A 417 -13.69 -4.00 -3.79
N ALA A 418 -14.76 -4.32 -4.53
CA ALA A 418 -15.48 -5.58 -4.40
C ALA A 418 -14.83 -6.74 -5.19
N ALA A 419 -14.26 -6.46 -6.36
CA ALA A 419 -13.59 -7.39 -7.26
C ALA A 419 -12.21 -6.85 -7.70
N PRO A 420 -11.15 -7.11 -6.90
CA PRO A 420 -9.79 -6.61 -7.19
C PRO A 420 -9.19 -7.11 -8.51
N GLU A 421 -9.62 -8.28 -9.02
CA GLU A 421 -9.18 -8.83 -10.31
C GLU A 421 -9.49 -7.90 -11.50
N LEU A 422 -10.56 -7.11 -11.39
CA LEU A 422 -11.01 -6.23 -12.47
C LEU A 422 -10.13 -5.00 -12.65
N VAL A 423 -9.27 -4.67 -11.67
CA VAL A 423 -8.30 -3.59 -11.80
C VAL A 423 -7.31 -3.89 -12.93
N TYR A 424 -6.77 -5.12 -12.94
CA TYR A 424 -5.90 -5.59 -14.00
C TYR A 424 -6.60 -5.57 -15.36
N ASP A 425 -7.82 -6.12 -15.45
CA ASP A 425 -8.57 -6.17 -16.71
C ASP A 425 -8.85 -4.78 -17.29
N TYR A 426 -9.18 -3.82 -16.41
CA TYR A 426 -9.45 -2.45 -16.82
C TYR A 426 -8.25 -1.81 -17.50
N PHE A 427 -7.09 -1.81 -16.82
CA PHE A 427 -5.88 -1.17 -17.31
C PHE A 427 -5.13 -1.96 -18.38
N SER A 428 -5.38 -3.26 -18.51
CA SER A 428 -4.81 -4.06 -19.59
C SER A 428 -5.45 -3.77 -20.96
N LYS A 429 -6.70 -3.32 -20.99
CA LYS A 429 -7.46 -3.09 -22.24
C LYS A 429 -7.63 -1.62 -22.60
N ARG A 430 -7.60 -0.72 -21.60
CA ARG A 430 -7.85 0.71 -21.79
C ARG A 430 -6.56 1.51 -21.80
N ASN A 431 -6.32 2.22 -22.90
CA ASN A 431 -5.26 3.22 -22.98
C ASN A 431 -5.77 4.56 -22.43
N MET A 432 -5.12 5.08 -21.39
CA MET A 432 -5.35 6.41 -20.81
C MET A 432 -4.10 7.28 -21.02
N PHE A 433 -4.20 8.60 -20.90
CA PHE A 433 -3.06 9.53 -21.11
C PHE A 433 -2.45 9.52 -22.53
N ASN A 434 -3.29 9.44 -23.57
CA ASN A 434 -2.83 9.54 -24.96
C ASN A 434 -2.32 10.94 -25.34
N SER A 435 -2.72 11.97 -24.58
CA SER A 435 -2.32 13.36 -24.79
C SER A 435 -1.27 13.80 -23.78
N ASP A 436 -0.41 14.73 -24.18
CA ASP A 436 0.59 15.32 -23.30
C ASP A 436 -0.04 15.84 -21.99
N PRO A 437 0.68 15.74 -20.86
CA PRO A 437 0.14 16.16 -19.57
C PRO A 437 -0.12 17.66 -19.61
N LYS A 438 -1.40 18.01 -19.63
CA LYS A 438 -1.92 19.38 -19.62
C LYS A 438 -3.16 19.39 -18.73
N PRO A 439 -3.42 20.46 -17.96
CA PRO A 439 -4.56 20.57 -17.06
C PRO A 439 -5.88 20.78 -17.83
N THR A 440 -6.20 19.84 -18.72
CA THR A 440 -7.49 19.75 -19.41
C THR A 440 -8.49 19.01 -18.53
N GLN A 441 -9.79 19.28 -18.67
CA GLN A 441 -10.83 18.61 -17.88
C GLN A 441 -10.78 17.08 -18.00
N ALA A 442 -10.48 16.55 -19.19
CA ALA A 442 -10.31 15.12 -19.41
C ALA A 442 -9.09 14.57 -18.64
N TRP A 443 -7.94 15.24 -18.73
CA TRP A 443 -6.72 14.81 -18.02
C TRP A 443 -6.88 14.90 -16.50
N LEU A 444 -7.54 15.94 -15.98
CA LEU A 444 -7.84 16.08 -14.55
C LEU A 444 -8.81 14.99 -14.07
N GLY A 445 -9.80 14.62 -14.89
CA GLY A 445 -10.70 13.50 -14.61
C GLY A 445 -9.98 12.15 -14.60
N GLU A 446 -9.12 11.88 -15.59
CA GLU A 446 -8.31 10.66 -15.68
C GLU A 446 -7.31 10.53 -14.53
N SER A 447 -6.60 11.61 -14.20
CA SER A 447 -5.65 11.65 -13.08
C SER A 447 -6.33 11.51 -11.72
N ALA A 448 -7.47 12.17 -11.48
CA ALA A 448 -8.23 12.00 -10.24
C ALA A 448 -8.72 10.55 -10.06
N PHE A 449 -9.19 9.92 -11.15
CA PHE A 449 -9.60 8.52 -11.12
C PHE A 449 -8.43 7.57 -10.85
N LEU A 450 -7.29 7.75 -11.51
CA LEU A 450 -6.09 6.96 -11.27
C LEU A 450 -5.59 7.10 -9.82
N PHE A 451 -5.50 8.33 -9.32
CA PHE A 451 -5.08 8.59 -7.95
C PHE A 451 -6.00 7.89 -6.95
N SER A 452 -7.32 8.01 -7.14
CA SER A 452 -8.31 7.32 -6.31
C SER A 452 -8.19 5.79 -6.40
N THR A 453 -7.81 5.24 -7.55
CA THR A 453 -7.60 3.80 -7.75
C THR A 453 -6.36 3.29 -7.00
N ILE A 454 -5.27 4.05 -7.03
CA ILE A 454 -4.04 3.73 -6.27
C ILE A 454 -4.33 3.76 -4.76
N GLN A 455 -5.13 4.73 -4.29
CA GLN A 455 -5.53 4.85 -2.89
C GLN A 455 -6.47 3.74 -2.39
N LEU A 456 -7.00 2.87 -3.25
CA LEU A 456 -7.81 1.75 -2.82
C LEU A 456 -7.01 0.83 -1.87
N PRO A 457 -7.62 0.35 -0.78
CA PRO A 457 -6.94 -0.49 0.20
C PRO A 457 -6.53 -1.83 -0.43
N VAL A 458 -5.39 -2.36 0.01
CA VAL A 458 -4.95 -3.70 -0.37
C VAL A 458 -5.92 -4.73 0.23
N PRO A 459 -6.49 -5.65 -0.57
CA PRO A 459 -7.34 -6.71 -0.05
C PRO A 459 -6.57 -7.57 0.95
N GLN A 460 -7.17 -7.84 2.13
CA GLN A 460 -6.57 -8.73 3.11
C GLN A 460 -6.28 -10.10 2.50
N LYS A 461 -5.11 -10.69 2.78
CA LYS A 461 -4.64 -11.97 2.20
C LYS A 461 -4.62 -12.00 0.66
N CYS A 462 -4.32 -10.88 0.01
CA CYS A 462 -4.43 -10.70 -1.45
C CYS A 462 -5.85 -11.01 -2.00
N GLY A 463 -6.87 -10.96 -1.14
CA GLY A 463 -8.27 -11.28 -1.42
C GLY A 463 -8.61 -12.77 -1.49
N PHE A 464 -7.73 -13.64 -0.97
CA PHE A 464 -8.02 -15.07 -0.81
C PHE A 464 -8.98 -15.30 0.36
N ARG A 465 -10.14 -15.94 0.11
CA ARG A 465 -11.19 -16.15 1.12
C ARG A 465 -11.04 -17.43 1.94
N GLU A 466 -10.40 -18.47 1.40
CA GLU A 466 -10.33 -19.80 2.01
C GLU A 466 -8.96 -20.03 2.67
N GLY A 467 -8.81 -19.76 3.97
CA GLY A 467 -7.55 -20.04 4.68
C GLY A 467 -6.41 -19.05 4.36
N SER A 468 -5.18 -19.54 4.26
CA SER A 468 -3.98 -18.78 3.88
C SER A 468 -3.42 -19.32 2.56
N PRO A 469 -3.12 -18.45 1.56
CA PRO A 469 -2.61 -18.90 0.28
C PRO A 469 -1.19 -19.50 0.42
N THR A 470 -0.94 -20.63 -0.25
CA THR A 470 0.36 -21.32 -0.27
C THR A 470 1.37 -20.72 -1.26
N VAL A 471 0.89 -20.00 -2.27
CA VAL A 471 1.65 -19.41 -3.39
C VAL A 471 1.32 -17.92 -3.50
N PRO A 472 2.29 -17.04 -3.81
CA PRO A 472 2.03 -15.62 -4.04
C PRO A 472 1.13 -15.36 -5.26
N PRO A 473 0.41 -14.22 -5.30
CA PRO A 473 -0.37 -13.83 -6.46
C PRO A 473 0.53 -13.47 -7.64
N PRO A 474 0.02 -13.54 -8.88
CA PRO A 474 0.68 -13.01 -10.06
C PRO A 474 1.19 -11.57 -9.86
N VAL A 475 2.50 -11.36 -10.01
CA VAL A 475 3.14 -10.03 -9.90
C VAL A 475 2.50 -9.06 -10.90
N SER A 476 2.15 -9.54 -12.10
CA SER A 476 1.49 -8.77 -13.15
C SER A 476 0.08 -8.27 -12.79
N VAL A 477 -0.62 -8.90 -11.84
CA VAL A 477 -1.93 -8.45 -11.34
C VAL A 477 -1.74 -7.50 -10.16
N ALA A 478 -0.83 -7.84 -9.24
CA ALA A 478 -0.53 -7.03 -8.06
C ALA A 478 -0.01 -5.63 -8.45
N ILE A 479 0.89 -5.57 -9.45
CA ILE A 479 1.46 -4.29 -9.90
C ILE A 479 0.40 -3.34 -10.46
N GLU A 480 -0.63 -3.82 -11.17
CA GLU A 480 -1.69 -2.94 -11.70
C GLU A 480 -2.55 -2.30 -10.60
N SER A 481 -2.63 -2.94 -9.42
CA SER A 481 -3.29 -2.33 -8.27
C SER A 481 -2.42 -1.29 -7.56
N ILE A 482 -1.09 -1.46 -7.61
CA ILE A 482 -0.11 -0.59 -6.95
C ILE A 482 0.20 0.62 -7.84
N LEU A 483 0.67 0.37 -9.06
CA LEU A 483 1.02 1.36 -10.07
C LEU A 483 0.48 0.92 -11.46
N PRO A 484 -0.73 1.36 -11.83
CA PRO A 484 -1.37 1.02 -13.09
C PRO A 484 -0.52 1.34 -14.33
N ARG A 485 -0.58 0.48 -15.36
CA ARG A 485 0.13 0.63 -16.66
C ARG A 485 0.10 2.02 -17.32
N PRO A 486 -1.01 2.79 -17.31
CA PRO A 486 -1.00 4.11 -17.91
C PRO A 486 0.05 5.06 -17.32
N LEU A 487 0.51 4.81 -16.09
CA LEU A 487 1.60 5.54 -15.45
C LEU A 487 2.93 4.86 -15.78
N THR A 488 3.49 5.25 -16.92
CA THR A 488 4.86 4.85 -17.29
C THR A 488 5.88 5.78 -16.63
N GLN A 489 7.12 5.30 -16.51
CA GLN A 489 8.25 6.11 -16.03
C GLN A 489 8.38 7.40 -16.85
N GLN A 490 8.25 7.31 -18.18
CA GLN A 490 8.33 8.47 -19.07
C GLN A 490 7.23 9.51 -18.78
N MET A 491 5.99 9.06 -18.57
CA MET A 491 4.88 9.96 -18.26
C MET A 491 5.06 10.64 -16.91
N LEU A 492 5.43 9.88 -15.87
CA LEU A 492 5.63 10.44 -14.54
C LEU A 492 6.84 11.39 -14.48
N THR A 493 7.97 11.03 -15.12
CA THR A 493 9.15 11.93 -15.22
C THR A 493 8.79 13.21 -15.99
N ARG A 494 7.99 13.12 -17.07
CA ARG A 494 7.49 14.33 -17.77
C ARG A 494 6.61 15.17 -16.87
N CYS A 495 5.67 14.57 -16.13
CA CYS A 495 4.79 15.31 -15.21
C CYS A 495 5.58 16.00 -14.09
N ILE A 496 6.64 15.37 -13.57
CA ILE A 496 7.50 15.95 -12.52
C ILE A 496 8.30 17.17 -13.03
N ASN A 497 8.75 17.13 -14.29
CA ASN A 497 9.57 18.19 -14.88
C ASN A 497 8.75 19.31 -15.57
N GLN A 498 7.42 19.29 -15.46
CA GLN A 498 6.56 20.33 -16.03
C GLN A 498 6.41 21.52 -15.08
N ASN A 499 6.27 22.73 -15.64
CA ASN A 499 6.08 23.97 -14.86
C ASN A 499 4.64 24.14 -14.31
N THR A 500 3.77 23.12 -14.40
CA THR A 500 2.39 23.19 -13.92
C THR A 500 2.25 22.48 -12.58
N GLU A 501 2.02 23.25 -11.51
CA GLU A 501 1.96 22.77 -10.12
C GLU A 501 0.99 21.60 -9.90
N ILE A 502 -0.22 21.67 -10.48
CA ILE A 502 -1.23 20.59 -10.32
C ILE A 502 -0.73 19.26 -10.91
N VAL A 503 0.00 19.32 -12.02
CA VAL A 503 0.49 18.13 -12.72
C VAL A 503 1.70 17.52 -12.00
N THR A 504 2.61 18.36 -11.50
CA THR A 504 3.75 17.92 -10.69
C THR A 504 3.26 17.29 -9.38
N LEU A 505 2.33 17.95 -8.68
CA LEU A 505 1.74 17.43 -7.44
C LEU A 505 1.01 16.11 -7.66
N PHE A 506 0.28 15.93 -8.77
CA PHE A 506 -0.33 14.64 -9.11
C PHE A 506 0.73 13.54 -9.21
N ALA A 507 1.80 13.75 -9.98
CA ALA A 507 2.84 12.73 -10.16
C ALA A 507 3.55 12.39 -8.85
N ILE A 508 3.87 13.40 -8.03
CA ILE A 508 4.48 13.22 -6.71
C ILE A 508 3.54 12.43 -5.80
N LYS A 509 2.30 12.89 -5.61
CA LYS A 509 1.34 12.25 -4.68
C LYS A 509 0.92 10.85 -5.16
N ALA A 510 0.78 10.62 -6.46
CA ALA A 510 0.50 9.29 -7.02
C ALA A 510 1.64 8.32 -6.76
N THR A 511 2.89 8.74 -7.01
CA THR A 511 4.09 7.91 -6.74
C THR A 511 4.23 7.62 -5.24
N THR A 512 4.04 8.63 -4.40
CA THR A 512 4.03 8.50 -2.93
C THR A 512 2.95 7.50 -2.46
N ALA A 513 1.73 7.60 -2.98
CA ALA A 513 0.65 6.67 -2.65
C ALA A 513 0.98 5.23 -3.10
N ALA A 514 1.56 5.07 -4.29
CA ALA A 514 1.97 3.78 -4.82
C ALA A 514 3.09 3.13 -3.98
N LEU A 515 4.11 3.89 -3.57
CA LEU A 515 5.17 3.42 -2.67
C LEU A 515 4.64 2.99 -1.30
N ARG A 516 3.72 3.75 -0.70
CA ARG A 516 3.08 3.35 0.57
C ARG A 516 2.30 2.04 0.41
N LYS A 517 1.59 1.88 -0.70
CA LYS A 517 0.85 0.67 -1.02
C LYS A 517 1.79 -0.52 -1.24
N LEU A 518 2.88 -0.33 -1.99
CA LEU A 518 3.93 -1.33 -2.19
C LEU A 518 4.52 -1.81 -0.86
N ARG A 519 4.88 -0.88 0.04
CA ARG A 519 5.36 -1.21 1.39
C ARG A 519 4.35 -2.07 2.16
N GLY A 520 3.06 -1.75 2.05
CA GLY A 520 1.99 -2.55 2.66
C GLY A 520 1.90 -3.97 2.09
N VAL A 521 2.05 -4.12 0.77
CA VAL A 521 2.04 -5.43 0.09
C VAL A 521 3.26 -6.26 0.46
N LEU A 522 4.47 -5.67 0.48
CA LEU A 522 5.69 -6.37 0.86
C LEU A 522 5.63 -6.88 2.31
N LYS A 523 5.20 -6.03 3.26
CA LYS A 523 4.96 -6.47 4.65
C LYS A 523 3.97 -7.62 4.74
N MET A 524 2.95 -7.62 3.88
CA MET A 524 1.98 -8.71 3.82
C MET A 524 2.61 -9.99 3.28
N PHE A 525 3.45 -9.90 2.23
CA PHE A 525 4.18 -11.04 1.67
C PHE A 525 5.13 -11.65 2.70
N ASP A 526 5.85 -10.81 3.46
CA ASP A 526 6.73 -11.26 4.55
C ASP A 526 5.94 -11.98 5.65
N SER A 527 4.76 -11.47 6.02
CA SER A 527 3.91 -12.09 7.05
C SER A 527 3.29 -13.43 6.61
N MET A 528 3.06 -13.63 5.31
CA MET A 528 2.46 -14.84 4.74
C MET A 528 3.50 -15.87 4.28
N GLY A 529 4.77 -15.48 4.21
CA GLY A 529 5.89 -16.32 3.77
C GLY A 529 6.23 -17.51 4.67
N SER A 530 5.53 -17.73 5.79
CA SER A 530 5.82 -18.81 6.74
C SER A 530 5.71 -20.21 6.15
N SER A 531 4.90 -20.40 5.11
CA SER A 531 4.72 -21.72 4.48
C SER A 531 5.72 -22.03 3.35
N ASN A 532 6.23 -21.00 2.63
CA ASN A 532 7.15 -21.15 1.48
C ASN A 532 8.01 -19.88 1.27
N PRO A 533 8.98 -19.58 2.16
CA PRO A 533 9.64 -18.27 2.20
C PRO A 533 10.36 -17.90 0.90
N GLU A 534 10.89 -18.90 0.17
CA GLU A 534 11.61 -18.68 -1.09
C GLU A 534 10.71 -18.12 -2.20
N LEU A 535 9.52 -18.69 -2.41
CA LEU A 535 8.59 -18.22 -3.45
C LEU A 535 8.07 -16.81 -3.15
N TRP A 536 7.77 -16.51 -1.88
CA TRP A 536 7.31 -15.18 -1.46
C TRP A 536 8.44 -14.14 -1.57
N SER A 537 9.68 -14.50 -1.24
CA SER A 537 10.85 -13.64 -1.43
C SER A 537 11.11 -13.36 -2.92
N GLN A 538 11.03 -14.39 -3.79
CA GLN A 538 11.14 -14.23 -5.24
C GLN A 538 10.01 -13.35 -5.82
N ALA A 539 8.78 -13.47 -5.32
CA ALA A 539 7.69 -12.59 -5.73
C ALA A 539 7.93 -11.14 -5.30
N SER A 540 8.44 -10.91 -4.09
CA SER A 540 8.80 -9.58 -3.58
C SER A 540 9.89 -8.93 -4.45
N THR A 541 10.95 -9.66 -4.81
CA THR A 541 12.02 -9.11 -5.67
C THR A 541 11.53 -8.81 -7.08
N LYS A 542 10.75 -9.70 -7.70
CA LYS A 542 10.12 -9.45 -9.01
C LYS A 542 9.18 -8.25 -8.98
N LEU A 543 8.36 -8.11 -7.93
CA LEU A 543 7.46 -6.98 -7.76
C LEU A 543 8.23 -5.66 -7.60
N MET A 544 9.33 -5.66 -6.84
CA MET A 544 10.21 -4.50 -6.70
C MET A 544 10.85 -4.11 -8.04
N ASN A 545 11.30 -5.08 -8.85
CA ASN A 545 11.89 -4.82 -10.17
C ASN A 545 10.86 -4.22 -11.14
N GLU A 546 9.65 -4.79 -11.21
CA GLU A 546 8.54 -4.26 -12.03
C GLU A 546 8.08 -2.87 -11.57
N PHE A 547 8.09 -2.61 -10.26
CA PHE A 547 7.79 -1.28 -9.74
C PHE A 547 8.86 -0.27 -10.13
N THR A 548 10.13 -0.62 -9.95
CA THR A 548 11.28 0.26 -10.23
C THR A 548 11.39 0.60 -11.72
N SER A 549 11.00 -0.30 -12.62
CA SER A 549 10.98 -0.02 -14.07
C SER A 549 9.89 0.98 -14.48
N ARG A 550 8.79 1.08 -13.74
CA ARG A 550 7.66 2.01 -14.01
C ARG A 550 7.74 3.33 -13.23
N CYS A 551 8.42 3.32 -12.10
CA CYS A 551 8.53 4.47 -11.20
C CYS A 551 9.50 5.54 -11.76
N PRO A 552 9.32 6.84 -11.46
CA PRO A 552 10.31 7.87 -11.75
C PRO A 552 11.66 7.54 -11.13
N THR A 553 12.74 7.95 -11.77
CA THR A 553 14.05 7.79 -11.16
C THR A 553 14.19 8.71 -9.95
N MET A 554 14.91 8.24 -8.92
CA MET A 554 15.25 9.05 -7.76
C MET A 554 16.00 10.33 -8.18
N LYS A 555 16.83 10.24 -9.23
CA LYS A 555 17.54 11.38 -9.83
C LYS A 555 16.60 12.48 -10.30
N ASP A 556 15.52 12.13 -11.01
CA ASP A 556 14.53 13.10 -11.48
C ASP A 556 13.82 13.79 -10.31
N THR A 557 13.51 13.02 -9.25
CA THR A 557 12.88 13.55 -8.03
C THR A 557 13.80 14.53 -7.30
N ILE A 558 15.11 14.22 -7.22
CA ILE A 558 16.12 15.12 -6.64
C ILE A 558 16.27 16.39 -7.47
N ILE A 559 16.26 16.30 -8.80
CA ILE A 559 16.34 17.46 -9.70
C ILE A 559 15.11 18.35 -9.50
N ALA A 560 13.91 17.77 -9.45
CA ALA A 560 12.67 18.50 -9.19
C ALA A 560 12.69 19.21 -7.83
N PHE A 561 13.20 18.55 -6.79
CA PHE A 561 13.38 19.16 -5.47
C PHE A 561 14.34 20.36 -5.50
N ARG A 562 15.44 20.27 -6.26
CA ARG A 562 16.39 21.38 -6.43
C ARG A 562 15.84 22.53 -7.26
N GLN A 563 14.94 22.24 -8.21
CA GLN A 563 14.29 23.24 -9.07
C GLN A 563 13.10 23.93 -8.41
N SER A 564 12.48 23.30 -7.40
CA SER A 564 11.34 23.85 -6.66
C SER A 564 11.72 25.15 -5.94
N PRO A 565 10.92 26.23 -6.06
CA PRO A 565 11.17 27.48 -5.36
C PRO A 565 11.13 27.26 -3.84
N LYS A 566 11.94 28.04 -3.12
CA LYS A 566 12.09 27.93 -1.65
C LYS A 566 10.81 28.31 -0.89
N ASP A 567 9.98 29.16 -1.49
CA ASP A 567 8.74 29.65 -0.91
C ASP A 567 7.58 28.65 -1.03
N ASP A 568 7.68 27.67 -1.94
CA ASP A 568 6.68 26.62 -2.10
C ASP A 568 6.96 25.45 -1.15
N LEU A 569 6.57 25.65 0.11
CA LEU A 569 6.75 24.67 1.18
C LEU A 569 5.90 23.40 0.95
N LEU A 570 4.78 23.50 0.24
CA LEU A 570 3.87 22.37 -0.01
C LEU A 570 4.47 21.38 -1.01
N GLN A 571 5.01 21.88 -2.13
CA GLN A 571 5.67 21.04 -3.12
C GLN A 571 6.96 20.42 -2.55
N ARG A 572 7.75 21.19 -1.80
CA ARG A 572 8.98 20.70 -1.14
C ARG A 572 8.71 19.62 -0.11
N ASP A 573 7.68 19.78 0.73
CA ASP A 573 7.24 18.76 1.68
C ASP A 573 6.81 17.47 0.97
N ALA A 574 5.99 17.57 -0.08
CA ALA A 574 5.55 16.41 -0.85
C ALA A 574 6.72 15.67 -1.54
N LEU A 575 7.73 16.39 -2.02
CA LEU A 575 8.95 15.82 -2.60
C LEU A 575 9.83 15.16 -1.56
N LEU A 576 10.05 15.78 -0.40
CA LEU A 576 10.82 15.19 0.71
C LEU A 576 10.13 13.95 1.26
N GLU A 577 8.80 13.96 1.33
CA GLU A 577 8.01 12.77 1.66
C GLU A 577 8.29 11.63 0.68
N LEU A 578 8.25 11.91 -0.62
CA LEU A 578 8.55 10.92 -1.67
C LEU A 578 9.98 10.38 -1.55
N LEU A 579 10.98 11.26 -1.38
CA LEU A 579 12.38 10.87 -1.16
C LEU A 579 12.51 9.98 0.08
N SER A 580 11.83 10.30 1.19
CA SER A 580 11.87 9.51 2.41
C SER A 580 11.30 8.09 2.23
N LEU A 581 10.30 7.93 1.37
CA LEU A 581 9.74 6.61 1.05
C LEU A 581 10.65 5.79 0.15
N TYR A 582 11.39 6.41 -0.77
CA TYR A 582 12.40 5.70 -1.56
C TYR A 582 13.47 5.06 -0.67
N TYR A 583 14.00 5.79 0.33
CA TYR A 583 14.98 5.26 1.27
C TYR A 583 14.42 4.11 2.14
N GLN A 584 13.13 4.14 2.49
CA GLN A 584 12.50 3.09 3.30
C GLN A 584 12.13 1.83 2.52
N VAL A 585 11.72 1.97 1.25
CA VAL A 585 11.15 0.86 0.44
C VAL A 585 12.16 0.29 -0.54
N ALA A 586 13.02 1.13 -1.13
CA ALA A 586 14.00 0.75 -2.14
C ALA A 586 15.41 1.30 -1.79
N PRO A 587 16.02 0.84 -0.68
CA PRO A 587 17.30 1.37 -0.21
C PRO A 587 18.44 1.14 -1.20
N THR A 588 18.43 0.04 -1.97
CA THR A 588 19.45 -0.25 -3.00
C THR A 588 19.54 0.85 -4.05
N VAL A 589 18.39 1.23 -4.63
CA VAL A 589 18.31 2.32 -5.62
C VAL A 589 18.64 3.68 -4.99
N ALA A 590 18.27 3.88 -3.72
CA ALA A 590 18.57 5.11 -3.01
C ALA A 590 20.08 5.28 -2.74
N PHE A 591 20.79 4.21 -2.39
CA PHE A 591 22.23 4.26 -2.09
C PHE A 591 23.12 4.45 -3.32
N GLU A 592 22.67 4.02 -4.50
CA GLU A 592 23.35 4.33 -5.76
C GLU A 592 23.38 5.84 -6.04
N GLN A 593 22.41 6.61 -5.51
CA GLN A 593 22.29 8.04 -5.76
C GLN A 593 22.82 8.87 -4.57
N LYS A 594 23.82 9.70 -4.83
CA LYS A 594 24.38 10.62 -3.81
C LYS A 594 23.46 11.82 -3.59
N PHE A 595 22.58 11.75 -2.60
CA PHE A 595 21.77 12.89 -2.13
C PHE A 595 22.32 13.41 -0.80
N ASP A 596 22.92 14.60 -0.81
CA ASP A 596 23.39 15.26 0.41
C ASP A 596 22.21 15.97 1.09
N VAL A 597 21.74 15.35 2.17
CA VAL A 597 20.61 15.81 2.98
C VAL A 597 21.02 16.95 3.92
N SER A 598 22.31 17.07 4.23
CA SER A 598 22.82 17.97 5.27
C SER A 598 22.53 19.44 4.94
N LEU A 599 22.71 19.84 3.68
CA LEU A 599 22.45 21.21 3.23
C LEU A 599 20.98 21.60 3.34
N VAL A 600 20.08 20.66 3.03
CA VAL A 600 18.63 20.88 3.11
C VAL A 600 18.18 20.98 4.56
N LEU A 601 18.75 20.15 5.45
CA LEU A 601 18.47 20.23 6.88
C LEU A 601 18.89 21.59 7.46
N VAL A 602 20.08 22.07 7.10
CA VAL A 602 20.58 23.38 7.56
C VAL A 602 19.66 24.51 7.11
N GLU A 603 19.18 24.46 5.87
CA GLU A 603 18.21 25.44 5.36
C GLU A 603 16.87 25.40 6.13
N VAL A 604 16.32 24.22 6.40
CA VAL A 604 15.07 24.07 7.17
C VAL A 604 15.24 24.54 8.62
N LEU A 605 16.38 24.24 9.24
CA LEU A 605 16.68 24.68 10.61
C LEU A 605 16.88 26.20 10.71
N ASP A 606 17.51 26.82 9.72
CA ASP A 606 17.66 28.27 9.64
C ASP A 606 16.28 28.95 9.53
N GLN A 607 15.39 28.43 8.68
CA GLN A 607 14.02 28.94 8.56
C GLN A 607 13.21 28.73 9.85
N LEU A 608 13.35 27.59 10.54
CA LEU A 608 12.67 27.32 11.81
C LEU A 608 13.19 28.17 12.98
N SER A 609 14.39 28.75 12.85
CA SER A 609 14.96 29.65 13.85
C SER A 609 14.34 31.06 13.83
N ASN A 610 13.65 31.43 12.74
CA ASN A 610 12.93 32.69 12.64
C ASN A 610 11.59 32.62 13.37
N ASP A 611 11.38 33.50 14.35
CA ASP A 611 10.18 33.48 15.20
C ASP A 611 8.91 34.04 14.51
N GLU A 612 9.06 34.76 13.39
CA GLU A 612 7.97 35.47 12.69
C GLU A 612 7.14 34.60 11.71
N LEU A 613 7.36 33.28 11.65
CA LEU A 613 6.61 32.42 10.72
C LEU A 613 5.14 32.19 11.12
N SER A 614 4.27 32.08 10.11
CA SER A 614 2.89 31.62 10.28
C SER A 614 2.85 30.20 10.85
N THR A 615 1.77 29.87 11.57
CA THR A 615 1.58 28.54 12.17
C THR A 615 1.56 27.42 11.13
N GLU A 616 0.92 27.63 9.98
CA GLU A 616 0.85 26.66 8.88
C GLU A 616 2.22 26.37 8.26
N ASN A 617 3.02 27.40 7.99
CA ASN A 617 4.36 27.23 7.43
C ASN A 617 5.30 26.53 8.42
N ARG A 618 5.14 26.80 9.72
CA ARG A 618 5.89 26.12 10.78
C ARG A 618 5.61 24.62 10.79
N GLN A 619 4.33 24.21 10.67
CA GLN A 619 3.95 22.79 10.61
C GLN A 619 4.52 22.07 9.39
N LEU A 620 4.51 22.72 8.22
CA LEU A 620 5.11 22.17 7.01
C LEU A 620 6.63 22.00 7.16
N LEU A 621 7.33 22.96 7.76
CA LEU A 621 8.76 22.83 8.03
C LEU A 621 9.08 21.73 9.05
N PHE A 622 8.23 21.50 10.06
CA PHE A 622 8.37 20.35 10.96
C PHE A 622 8.15 19.02 10.25
N SER A 623 7.18 18.94 9.34
CA SER A 623 6.98 17.77 8.48
C SER A 623 8.20 17.50 7.61
N GLN A 624 8.73 18.54 6.95
CA GLN A 624 9.97 18.45 6.15
C GLN A 624 11.15 17.96 7.00
N LEU A 625 11.32 18.51 8.21
CA LEU A 625 12.34 18.07 9.16
C LEU A 625 12.18 16.58 9.48
N GLN A 626 10.96 16.11 9.75
CA GLN A 626 10.72 14.69 10.02
C GLN A 626 11.10 13.79 8.84
N HIS A 627 10.75 14.19 7.61
CA HIS A 627 11.10 13.44 6.40
C HIS A 627 12.62 13.38 6.21
N ILE A 628 13.29 14.51 6.39
CA ILE A 628 14.76 14.64 6.34
C ILE A 628 15.45 13.74 7.37
N LEU A 629 14.98 13.75 8.62
CA LEU A 629 15.52 12.91 9.68
C LEU A 629 15.30 11.41 9.43
N THR A 630 14.18 11.07 8.77
CA THR A 630 13.94 9.68 8.37
C THR A 630 14.89 9.24 7.25
N ILE A 631 15.25 10.16 6.33
CA ILE A 631 16.27 9.89 5.30
C ILE A 631 17.64 9.74 5.96
N SER A 632 17.98 10.58 6.92
CA SER A 632 19.31 10.55 7.57
C SER A 632 19.55 9.29 8.39
N GLN A 633 18.51 8.63 8.92
CA GLN A 633 18.65 7.32 9.57
C GLN A 633 19.20 6.25 8.61
N HIS A 634 18.85 6.34 7.33
CA HIS A 634 19.26 5.36 6.32
C HIS A 634 20.52 5.80 5.56
N SER A 635 20.81 7.10 5.47
CA SER A 635 21.94 7.62 4.70
C SER A 635 23.25 7.69 5.52
N PRO A 636 24.33 7.01 5.10
CA PRO A 636 25.63 7.06 5.78
C PRO A 636 26.42 8.36 5.53
N ALA A 637 25.89 9.29 4.72
CA ALA A 637 26.57 10.54 4.36
C ALA A 637 26.21 11.73 5.28
N MET A 638 25.49 11.47 6.38
CA MET A 638 24.92 12.50 7.24
C MET A 638 25.92 13.07 8.25
N ARG A 639 26.20 14.37 8.17
CA ARG A 639 27.19 15.04 9.00
C ARG A 639 26.59 15.65 10.27
N TRP A 640 26.20 14.82 11.23
CA TRP A 640 25.51 15.25 12.46
C TRP A 640 26.30 16.22 13.34
N TRP A 641 27.62 16.04 13.39
CA TRP A 641 28.51 16.70 14.36
C TRP A 641 29.26 17.92 13.80
N GLN A 642 29.01 18.29 12.54
CA GLN A 642 29.61 19.48 11.92
C GLN A 642 28.85 20.75 12.27
N LYS A 643 29.57 21.87 12.21
CA LYS A 643 29.03 23.24 12.36
C LYS A 643 29.02 23.95 11.00
N PRO A 644 28.02 23.71 10.14
CA PRO A 644 27.90 24.41 8.87
C PRO A 644 27.42 25.86 9.10
N ALA A 645 28.01 26.83 8.39
CA ALA A 645 27.43 28.19 8.31
C ALA A 645 26.06 28.10 7.61
N PRO A 646 24.94 28.66 8.13
CA PRO A 646 24.73 29.73 9.14
C PRO A 646 24.51 29.29 10.60
N LEU A 647 24.57 28.00 10.93
CA LEU A 647 24.26 27.52 12.29
C LEU A 647 25.40 27.78 13.28
N THR A 648 25.05 28.16 14.52
CA THR A 648 26.01 28.39 15.62
C THR A 648 26.35 27.10 16.40
N LEU A 649 25.48 26.10 16.32
CA LEU A 649 25.58 24.81 17.00
C LEU A 649 25.75 23.69 15.96
N SER A 650 26.15 22.48 16.38
CA SER A 650 26.15 21.33 15.47
C SER A 650 24.73 21.05 14.95
N VAL A 651 24.65 20.33 13.83
CA VAL A 651 23.37 19.93 13.23
C VAL A 651 22.52 19.15 14.23
N PHE A 652 23.12 18.20 14.96
CA PHE A 652 22.44 17.43 16.00
C PHE A 652 21.86 18.33 17.11
N THR A 653 22.69 19.20 17.70
CA THR A 653 22.25 20.08 18.80
C THR A 653 21.21 21.09 18.33
N SER A 654 21.27 21.53 17.07
CA SER A 654 20.28 22.43 16.48
C SER A 654 18.91 21.76 16.34
N VAL A 655 18.87 20.48 15.90
CA VAL A 655 17.62 19.70 15.87
C VAL A 655 17.09 19.46 17.28
N LEU A 656 17.95 19.13 18.24
CA LEU A 656 17.57 18.95 19.64
C LEU A 656 16.99 20.24 20.24
N LYS A 657 17.61 21.39 19.95
CA LYS A 657 17.12 22.71 20.37
C LYS A 657 15.72 22.98 19.84
N VAL A 658 15.51 22.78 18.54
CA VAL A 658 14.19 22.96 17.90
C VAL A 658 13.15 22.00 18.48
N ALA A 659 13.51 20.74 18.73
CA ALA A 659 12.62 19.73 19.31
C ALA A 659 12.19 20.02 20.75
N VAL A 660 13.01 20.77 21.52
CA VAL A 660 12.72 21.12 22.92
C VAL A 660 12.02 22.48 23.04
N GLU A 661 12.44 23.50 22.28
CA GLU A 661 11.92 24.87 22.39
C GLU A 661 10.57 25.07 21.69
N LYS A 662 10.32 24.36 20.58
CA LYS A 662 9.10 24.51 19.77
C LYS A 662 8.18 23.30 20.00
N GLN A 663 7.25 23.44 20.95
CA GLN A 663 6.41 22.33 21.45
C GLN A 663 5.32 21.87 20.46
N GLU A 664 5.67 21.04 19.48
CA GLU A 664 4.68 20.32 18.66
C GLU A 664 4.62 18.83 19.07
N HIS A 665 3.59 18.47 19.86
CA HIS A 665 3.49 17.17 20.53
C HIS A 665 3.45 15.95 19.57
N SER A 666 2.92 16.09 18.36
CA SER A 666 2.75 14.99 17.41
C SER A 666 4.05 14.59 16.70
N ALA A 667 4.90 15.56 16.34
CA ALA A 667 6.18 15.33 15.66
C ALA A 667 7.32 14.96 16.63
N ARG A 668 7.22 15.44 17.88
CA ARG A 668 8.27 15.30 18.90
C ARG A 668 8.61 13.85 19.22
N ALA A 669 7.63 12.96 19.35
CA ALA A 669 7.89 11.55 19.69
C ALA A 669 8.78 10.85 18.66
N LYS A 670 8.55 11.12 17.36
CA LYS A 670 9.30 10.50 16.27
C LYS A 670 10.67 11.16 16.06
N ILE A 671 10.78 12.48 16.27
CA ILE A 671 12.08 13.16 16.26
C ILE A 671 12.93 12.66 17.45
N ASN A 672 12.34 12.54 18.63
CA ASN A 672 12.99 12.03 19.82
C ASN A 672 13.47 10.59 19.65
N SER A 673 12.66 9.70 19.08
CA SER A 673 13.10 8.33 18.81
C SER A 673 14.30 8.30 17.86
N LEU A 674 14.32 9.16 16.84
CA LEU A 674 15.44 9.24 15.90
C LEU A 674 16.71 9.82 16.55
N LEU A 675 16.58 10.88 17.37
CA LEU A 675 17.72 11.45 18.11
C LEU A 675 18.27 10.47 19.14
N GLN A 676 17.39 9.70 19.79
CA GLN A 676 17.75 8.61 20.70
C GLN A 676 18.49 7.50 19.97
N ASP A 677 18.02 7.09 18.78
CA ASP A 677 18.71 6.10 17.95
C ASP A 677 20.12 6.58 17.57
N VAL A 678 20.30 7.85 17.18
CA VAL A 678 21.63 8.40 16.85
C VAL A 678 22.55 8.38 18.07
N LEU A 679 22.09 8.85 19.23
CA LEU A 679 22.90 8.90 20.45
C LEU A 679 23.25 7.52 21.02
N THR A 680 22.37 6.54 20.86
CA THR A 680 22.62 5.15 21.28
C THR A 680 23.54 4.44 20.29
N GLN A 681 23.36 4.64 18.97
CA GLN A 681 24.24 4.08 17.94
C GLN A 681 25.67 4.60 18.06
N ASP A 682 25.86 5.88 18.37
CA ASP A 682 27.19 6.47 18.58
C ASP A 682 27.72 6.25 20.02
N SER A 683 26.99 5.48 20.84
CA SER A 683 27.36 5.14 22.24
C SER A 683 27.62 6.36 23.13
N ILE A 684 26.96 7.47 22.83
CA ILE A 684 27.00 8.68 23.66
C ILE A 684 26.16 8.47 24.93
N LEU A 685 25.04 7.78 24.79
CA LEU A 685 24.16 7.34 25.88
C LEU A 685 24.02 5.81 25.85
N ILE A 686 24.04 5.17 27.02
CA ILE A 686 23.98 3.70 27.11
C ILE A 686 22.53 3.19 27.10
N GLN A 687 21.61 3.91 27.74
CA GLN A 687 20.22 3.49 27.86
C GLN A 687 19.28 4.41 27.07
N PRO A 688 18.19 3.85 26.51
CA PRO A 688 17.10 4.63 25.96
C PRO A 688 16.53 5.65 26.97
N GLY A 689 16.41 5.28 28.24
CA GLY A 689 15.91 6.17 29.31
C GLY A 689 16.84 7.35 29.62
N SER A 690 18.16 7.20 29.43
CA SER A 690 19.12 8.31 29.62
C SER A 690 18.90 9.47 28.63
N PHE A 691 18.26 9.20 27.48
CA PHE A 691 17.86 10.26 26.53
C PHE A 691 16.71 11.10 27.09
N GLU A 692 15.72 10.48 27.73
CA GLU A 692 14.62 11.19 28.38
C GLU A 692 15.15 12.06 29.52
N ALA A 693 16.10 11.55 30.32
CA ALA A 693 16.80 12.34 31.33
C ALA A 693 17.52 13.57 30.74
N LEU A 694 18.15 13.43 29.58
CA LEU A 694 18.80 14.54 28.87
C LEU A 694 17.76 15.57 28.40
N VAL A 695 16.64 15.12 27.80
CA VAL A 695 15.58 16.01 27.33
C VAL A 695 14.90 16.75 28.50
N LEU A 696 14.57 16.03 29.59
CA LEU A 696 13.98 16.60 30.80
C LEU A 696 14.93 17.58 31.51
N SER A 697 16.25 17.35 31.47
CA SER A 697 17.22 18.30 32.03
C SER A 697 17.28 19.63 31.27
N ILE A 698 16.84 19.64 30.01
CA ILE A 698 16.79 20.83 29.13
C ILE A 698 15.40 21.49 29.18
N GLN A 699 14.32 20.74 29.41
CA GLN A 699 12.97 21.30 29.54
C GLN A 699 12.85 22.15 30.81
N LEU A 700 12.55 23.44 30.62
CA LEU A 700 12.46 24.44 31.69
C LEU A 700 11.07 24.41 32.35
N GLU A 701 11.04 24.39 33.68
CA GLU A 701 9.91 24.89 34.50
C GLU A 701 10.08 26.37 34.89
N ASP A 702 11.28 26.97 34.69
CA ASP A 702 11.60 28.35 35.08
C ASP A 702 12.00 29.22 33.86
N GLU A 703 11.27 30.31 33.60
CA GLU A 703 11.49 31.25 32.48
C GLU A 703 12.84 32.01 32.50
N ASN A 704 13.61 31.94 33.60
CA ASN A 704 14.76 32.83 33.86
C ASN A 704 16.16 32.20 33.75
N THR A 705 16.30 30.93 33.36
CA THR A 705 17.63 30.29 33.16
C THR A 705 17.84 29.83 31.73
N PRO A 706 18.73 30.47 30.93
CA PRO A 706 19.05 30.01 29.59
C PRO A 706 19.82 28.68 29.61
N VAL A 707 19.49 27.79 28.68
CA VAL A 707 20.17 26.50 28.51
C VAL A 707 21.58 26.72 27.94
N PRO A 708 22.63 26.07 28.48
CA PRO A 708 24.01 26.20 28.00
C PRO A 708 24.26 25.38 26.71
N TRP A 709 23.56 25.70 25.63
CA TRP A 709 23.59 24.96 24.35
C TRP A 709 25.00 24.77 23.77
N SER A 710 25.88 25.78 23.87
CA SER A 710 27.26 25.71 23.36
C SER A 710 28.15 24.74 24.14
N PHE A 711 27.90 24.59 25.45
CA PHE A 711 28.62 23.63 26.30
C PHE A 711 28.16 22.19 26.02
N ILE A 712 26.85 21.98 25.91
CA ILE A 712 26.25 20.68 25.56
C ILE A 712 26.78 20.22 24.21
N ASP A 713 26.77 21.11 23.21
CA ASP A 713 27.26 20.84 21.86
C ASP A 713 28.74 20.40 21.84
N ASN A 714 29.59 21.07 22.60
CA ASN A 714 31.02 20.75 22.70
C ASN A 714 31.24 19.37 23.35
N CYS A 715 30.49 19.06 24.42
CA CYS A 715 30.57 17.74 25.07
C CYS A 715 30.15 16.61 24.14
N LEU A 716 29.02 16.77 23.44
CA LEU A 716 28.53 15.77 22.47
C LEU A 716 29.48 15.58 21.29
N THR A 717 29.96 16.68 20.71
CA THR A 717 30.85 16.64 19.52
C THR A 717 32.20 15.98 19.84
N ARG A 718 32.79 16.23 21.02
CA ARG A 718 34.05 15.59 21.44
C ARG A 718 33.89 14.09 21.61
N LEU A 719 32.79 13.66 22.23
CA LEU A 719 32.50 12.26 22.47
C LEU A 719 32.28 11.50 21.16
N ALA A 720 31.50 12.09 20.24
CA ALA A 720 31.26 11.51 18.92
C ALA A 720 32.55 11.33 18.11
N LYS A 721 33.46 12.32 18.15
CA LYS A 721 34.74 12.29 17.43
C LYS A 721 35.76 11.32 18.01
N ARG A 722 35.75 11.12 19.35
CA ARG A 722 36.75 10.31 20.06
C ARG A 722 36.09 9.43 21.14
N PRO A 723 35.32 8.40 20.77
CA PRO A 723 34.54 7.63 21.75
C PRO A 723 35.39 6.73 22.66
N VAL A 724 36.46 6.12 22.13
CA VAL A 724 37.24 5.08 22.84
C VAL A 724 37.93 5.59 24.13
N PRO A 725 38.65 6.72 24.14
CA PRO A 725 39.30 7.21 25.36
C PRO A 725 38.32 7.52 26.49
N TYR A 726 37.11 7.96 26.15
CA TYR A 726 36.08 8.26 27.14
C TYR A 726 35.43 7.00 27.70
N LEU A 727 35.22 5.97 26.87
CA LEU A 727 34.75 4.66 27.34
C LEU A 727 35.76 4.00 28.30
N ASP A 728 37.06 4.11 28.02
CA ASP A 728 38.11 3.64 28.92
C ASP A 728 38.07 4.37 30.27
N GLN A 729 37.87 5.69 30.26
CA GLN A 729 37.74 6.48 31.49
C GLN A 729 36.47 6.13 32.28
N VAL A 730 35.36 5.79 31.63
CA VAL A 730 34.16 5.28 32.31
C VAL A 730 34.46 3.98 33.07
N SER A 731 35.25 3.08 32.47
CA SER A 731 35.63 1.81 33.12
C SER A 731 36.51 1.99 34.36
N SER A 732 37.17 3.15 34.50
CA SER A 732 38.00 3.48 35.65
C SER A 732 37.21 4.04 36.85
N LEU A 733 35.92 4.33 36.68
CA LEU A 733 35.05 4.83 37.75
C LEU A 733 34.66 3.71 38.72
N PRO A 734 34.48 4.00 40.02
CA PRO A 734 34.05 3.02 41.01
C PRO A 734 32.56 2.68 40.81
N SER A 735 32.29 1.77 39.87
CA SER A 735 30.94 1.31 39.53
C SER A 735 30.79 -0.19 39.71
N LYS A 736 29.63 -0.63 40.21
CA LYS A 736 29.23 -2.05 40.24
C LYS A 736 28.49 -2.48 38.96
N SER A 737 28.11 -1.51 38.12
CA SER A 737 27.29 -1.71 36.91
C SER A 737 27.95 -1.05 35.69
N SER A 738 27.89 -1.69 34.53
CA SER A 738 28.41 -1.14 33.26
C SER A 738 27.51 -0.07 32.63
N LEU A 739 26.47 0.39 33.33
CA LEU A 739 25.43 1.28 32.82
C LEU A 739 25.70 2.74 33.23
N ILE A 740 26.76 3.36 32.71
CA ILE A 740 27.09 4.78 32.92
C ILE A 740 27.28 5.49 31.59
N SER A 741 26.53 6.57 31.36
CA SER A 741 26.65 7.31 30.10
C SER A 741 28.01 8.04 29.97
N PRO A 742 28.81 7.81 28.90
CA PRO A 742 30.13 8.41 28.72
C PRO A 742 30.17 9.94 28.69
N ILE A 743 29.04 10.58 28.39
CA ILE A 743 28.88 12.04 28.44
C ILE A 743 29.27 12.64 29.80
N LEU A 744 29.09 11.91 30.90
CA LEU A 744 29.40 12.37 32.26
C LEU A 744 30.90 12.62 32.47
N VAL A 745 31.74 11.79 31.87
CA VAL A 745 33.20 11.93 31.95
C VAL A 745 33.65 13.16 31.15
N VAL A 746 33.07 13.37 29.96
CA VAL A 746 33.37 14.55 29.14
C VAL A 746 32.94 15.83 29.85
N ILE A 747 31.78 15.84 30.51
CA ILE A 747 31.33 16.98 31.32
C ILE A 747 32.35 17.29 32.42
N SER A 748 32.89 16.26 33.10
CA SER A 748 33.92 16.46 34.13
C SER A 748 35.23 17.01 33.57
N GLU A 749 35.64 16.60 32.36
CA GLU A 749 36.84 17.12 31.69
C GLU A 749 36.65 18.58 31.23
N GLN A 750 35.46 18.93 30.73
CA GLN A 750 35.19 20.26 30.18
C GLN A 750 34.84 21.31 31.26
N TRP A 751 34.36 20.87 32.43
CA TRP A 751 34.03 21.76 33.56
C TRP A 751 35.14 22.74 33.97
N PRO A 752 36.42 22.33 34.15
CA PRO A 752 37.47 23.26 34.56
C PRO A 752 37.75 24.37 33.54
N PHE A 753 37.40 24.20 32.26
CA PHE A 753 37.53 25.25 31.25
C PHE A 753 36.49 26.36 31.42
N ILE A 754 35.28 26.04 31.87
CA ILE A 754 34.26 27.04 32.21
C ILE A 754 34.70 27.84 33.44
N VAL A 755 35.18 27.15 34.49
CA VAL A 755 35.65 27.81 35.73
C VAL A 755 36.85 28.74 35.45
N LYS A 756 37.70 28.39 34.47
CA LYS A 756 38.82 29.23 34.03
C LYS A 756 38.39 30.43 33.18
N ALA A 757 37.24 30.38 32.52
CA ALA A 757 36.72 31.46 31.68
C ALA A 757 36.15 32.65 32.49
N GLN A 758 35.94 32.50 33.80
CA GLN A 758 35.50 33.55 34.74
C GLN A 758 34.15 34.23 34.41
N ASP A 759 33.26 33.56 33.68
CA ASP A 759 31.88 34.01 33.47
C ASP A 759 30.96 33.44 34.56
N GLU A 760 30.70 34.24 35.60
CA GLU A 760 29.90 33.81 36.76
C GLU A 760 28.47 33.39 36.40
N MET A 761 27.88 33.98 35.35
CA MET A 761 26.51 33.68 34.92
C MET A 761 26.45 32.36 34.15
N ASN A 762 27.38 32.16 33.21
CA ASN A 762 27.48 30.91 32.45
C ASN A 762 27.88 29.72 33.34
N GLU A 763 28.77 29.94 34.33
CA GLU A 763 29.11 28.93 35.35
C GLU A 763 27.87 28.53 36.17
N LEU A 764 27.02 29.48 36.53
CA LEU A 764 25.82 29.23 37.32
C LEU A 764 24.74 28.49 36.51
N PHE A 765 24.50 28.87 35.25
CA PHE A 765 23.55 28.19 34.37
C PHE A 765 24.00 26.77 34.03
N THR A 766 25.29 26.57 33.75
CA THR A 766 25.84 25.26 33.47
C THR A 766 25.82 24.35 34.70
N ALA A 767 26.15 24.88 35.89
CA ALA A 767 26.03 24.14 37.15
C ALA A 767 24.58 23.70 37.45
N SER A 768 23.60 24.56 37.17
CA SER A 768 22.17 24.25 37.33
C SER A 768 21.74 23.10 36.41
N TRP A 769 22.15 23.14 35.13
CA TRP A 769 21.85 22.08 34.17
C TRP A 769 22.51 20.74 34.55
N ILE A 770 23.82 20.74 34.90
CA ILE A 770 24.53 19.52 35.33
C ILE A 770 23.86 18.91 36.56
N SER A 771 23.45 19.74 37.52
CA SER A 771 22.74 19.31 38.72
C SER A 771 21.44 18.57 38.39
N LYS A 772 20.63 19.10 37.46
CA LYS A 772 19.39 18.46 37.00
C LYS A 772 19.66 17.16 36.24
N LEU A 773 20.63 17.16 35.33
CA LEU A 773 21.00 15.98 34.55
C LEU A 773 21.44 14.82 35.46
N LEU A 774 22.29 15.08 36.46
CA LEU A 774 22.73 14.06 37.43
C LEU A 774 21.55 13.51 38.26
N GLY A 775 20.60 14.38 38.63
CA GLY A 775 19.37 13.98 39.32
C GLY A 775 18.53 13.03 38.49
N TYR A 776 18.24 13.37 37.23
CA TYR A 776 17.42 12.53 36.35
C TYR A 776 18.12 11.24 35.91
N LEU A 777 19.42 11.25 35.61
CA LEU A 777 20.16 10.01 35.28
C LEU A 777 20.17 9.00 36.43
N MET A 778 20.17 9.47 37.69
CA MET A 778 20.02 8.60 38.86
C MET A 778 18.67 7.88 38.90
N GLU A 779 17.59 8.55 38.47
CA GLU A 779 16.23 7.96 38.47
C GLU A 779 16.02 6.97 37.34
N TYR A 780 16.62 7.24 36.18
CA TYR A 780 16.56 6.34 35.02
C TYR A 780 17.51 5.13 35.12
N GLY A 781 18.20 4.95 36.26
CA GLY A 781 18.86 3.69 36.62
C GLY A 781 20.38 3.63 36.46
N GLU A 782 21.07 4.76 36.30
CA GLU A 782 22.56 4.81 36.29
C GLU A 782 23.16 4.66 37.70
N ASP A 783 24.40 4.13 37.81
CA ASP A 783 25.01 3.82 39.12
C ASP A 783 25.26 5.09 39.96
N LYS A 784 24.57 5.14 41.11
CA LYS A 784 24.66 6.22 42.11
C LYS A 784 26.09 6.47 42.59
N ASN A 785 26.93 5.44 42.71
CA ASN A 785 28.30 5.61 43.20
C ASN A 785 29.18 6.37 42.19
N ALA A 786 29.04 6.05 40.90
CA ALA A 786 29.75 6.74 39.83
C ALA A 786 29.26 8.18 39.65
N LEU A 787 27.95 8.42 39.69
CA LEU A 787 27.37 9.77 39.63
C LEU A 787 27.86 10.65 40.79
N THR A 788 27.99 10.08 41.99
CA THR A 788 28.53 10.78 43.17
C THR A 788 30.01 11.11 42.98
N SER A 789 30.81 10.19 42.43
CA SER A 789 32.22 10.43 42.12
C SER A 789 32.41 11.57 41.10
N VAL A 790 31.61 11.59 40.02
CA VAL A 790 31.67 12.64 39.00
C VAL A 790 31.30 14.00 39.59
N ARG A 791 30.23 14.06 40.40
CA ARG A 791 29.83 15.27 41.13
C ARG A 791 30.94 15.78 42.04
N ASP A 792 31.60 14.89 42.77
CA ASP A 792 32.64 15.28 43.72
C ASP A 792 33.89 15.82 43.02
N THR A 793 34.27 15.27 41.87
CA THR A 793 35.32 15.83 40.99
C THR A 793 34.97 17.25 40.53
N ILE A 794 33.73 17.47 40.06
CA ILE A 794 33.25 18.80 39.64
C ILE A 794 33.25 19.79 40.83
N LEU A 795 32.82 19.35 42.02
CA LEU A 795 32.75 20.15 43.25
C LEU A 795 34.11 20.59 43.79
N ILE A 796 35.18 19.83 43.53
CA ILE A 796 36.56 20.18 43.93
C ILE A 796 37.06 21.38 43.12
N GLU A 797 36.66 21.47 41.86
CA GLU A 797 37.12 22.51 40.94
C GLU A 797 36.26 23.79 40.95
N THR A 798 35.00 23.71 41.40
CA THR A 798 34.09 24.87 41.49
C THR A 798 34.47 25.84 42.62
N LYS A 799 34.80 27.08 42.25
CA LYS A 799 35.14 28.16 43.21
C LYS A 799 33.91 28.98 43.66
N VAL A 800 32.88 29.09 42.82
CA VAL A 800 31.69 29.91 43.11
C VAL A 800 30.77 29.23 44.12
N LYS A 801 30.41 29.96 45.20
CA LYS A 801 29.58 29.43 46.32
C LYS A 801 28.17 29.02 45.88
N LYS A 802 27.54 29.77 44.97
CA LYS A 802 26.18 29.49 44.47
C LYS A 802 26.15 28.23 43.60
N SER A 803 27.04 28.11 42.61
CA SER A 803 27.21 26.92 41.77
C SER A 803 27.50 25.66 42.60
N ARG A 804 28.37 25.79 43.62
CA ARG A 804 28.66 24.71 44.57
C ARG A 804 27.45 24.26 45.39
N SER A 805 26.54 25.18 45.73
CA SER A 805 25.31 24.85 46.45
C SER A 805 24.28 24.13 45.58
N LEU A 806 24.21 24.46 44.29
CA LEU A 806 23.33 23.80 43.32
C LEU A 806 23.80 22.37 43.05
N LEU A 807 25.09 22.18 42.75
CA LEU A 807 25.67 20.85 42.50
C LEU A 807 25.56 19.90 43.71
N LYS A 808 25.56 20.42 44.94
CA LYS A 808 25.30 19.63 46.15
C LYS A 808 23.85 19.15 46.26
N LYS A 809 22.89 19.86 45.67
CA LYS A 809 21.46 19.54 45.61
C LYS A 809 21.06 18.74 44.37
N ALA A 810 22.03 18.24 43.60
CA ALA A 810 21.79 17.52 42.34
C ALA A 810 20.80 16.34 42.49
N PHE A 811 20.90 15.60 43.60
CA PHE A 811 20.04 14.43 43.83
C PHE A 811 18.67 14.76 44.46
N ASP A 812 18.42 16.02 44.85
CA ASP A 812 17.12 16.44 45.41
C ASP A 812 16.06 16.67 44.31
N HIS A 813 16.51 16.92 43.07
CA HIS A 813 15.65 17.19 41.91
C HIS A 813 14.98 15.92 41.34
N GLY A 814 15.44 14.72 41.70
CA GLY A 814 14.80 13.47 41.27
C GLY A 814 13.39 13.33 41.84
N THR A 815 13.18 13.70 43.11
CA THR A 815 11.88 13.54 43.79
C THR A 815 10.68 14.21 43.11
N GLU A 816 10.90 15.22 42.26
CA GLU A 816 9.86 15.90 41.46
C GLU A 816 9.49 15.11 40.18
N ALA A 817 10.47 14.48 39.51
CA ALA A 817 10.30 13.72 38.27
C ALA A 817 9.65 12.35 38.48
N HIS A 818 9.83 11.72 39.66
CA HIS A 818 9.09 10.51 40.03
C HIS A 818 7.55 10.68 39.95
N ARG A 819 7.01 11.90 40.14
CA ARG A 819 5.58 12.20 39.93
C ARG A 819 5.17 12.32 38.47
N LEU A 820 6.06 12.78 37.59
CA LEU A 820 5.80 12.97 36.16
C LEU A 820 5.90 11.65 35.39
N VAL A 821 6.91 10.82 35.70
CA VAL A 821 7.09 9.48 35.09
C VAL A 821 5.91 8.56 35.38
N LEU A 822 5.39 8.55 36.63
CA LEU A 822 4.20 7.78 36.99
C LEU A 822 2.92 8.26 36.28
N ALA A 823 2.85 9.54 35.86
CA ALA A 823 1.72 10.09 35.12
C ALA A 823 1.77 9.75 33.62
N GLU A 824 2.95 9.50 33.07
CA GLU A 824 3.17 9.17 31.66
C GLU A 824 3.15 7.64 31.41
N GLU A 825 3.66 6.84 32.34
CA GLU A 825 3.54 5.37 32.35
C GLU A 825 2.08 4.90 32.48
N ALA A 826 1.22 5.67 33.18
CA ALA A 826 -0.21 5.41 33.26
C ALA A 826 -0.97 5.67 31.93
N ARG A 827 -0.37 6.40 30.97
CA ARG A 827 -0.94 6.71 29.65
C ARG A 827 -0.44 5.81 28.53
N MET A 828 0.75 5.23 28.67
CA MET A 828 1.37 4.38 27.66
C MET A 828 1.41 2.92 28.14
N GLY A 829 0.26 2.25 28.05
CA GLY A 829 0.15 0.81 28.26
C GLY A 829 0.90 0.03 27.18
N GLY A 830 2.18 -0.24 27.42
CA GLY A 830 3.04 -1.02 26.55
C GLY A 830 3.76 -2.12 27.33
N THR A 831 3.15 -3.30 27.42
CA THR A 831 3.76 -4.51 27.96
C THR A 831 5.01 -4.86 27.15
N ARG A 832 6.21 -4.62 27.70
CA ARG A 832 7.47 -5.12 27.11
C ARG A 832 7.48 -6.64 27.24
N THR A 833 7.20 -7.33 26.13
CA THR A 833 7.50 -8.75 25.96
C THR A 833 9.01 -8.92 25.97
N LEU A 834 9.51 -9.63 26.98
CA LEU A 834 10.86 -10.20 26.97
C LEU A 834 10.99 -11.11 25.73
N PRO A 835 12.05 -10.96 24.90
CA PRO A 835 12.29 -11.89 23.82
C PRO A 835 12.54 -13.28 24.41
N SER A 836 11.72 -14.24 24.00
CA SER A 836 11.90 -15.65 24.31
C SER A 836 13.25 -16.11 23.79
N SER A 837 14.00 -16.79 24.67
CA SER A 837 15.25 -17.47 24.36
C SER A 837 15.07 -18.36 23.13
N SER A 838 15.75 -18.00 22.04
CA SER A 838 15.82 -18.82 20.84
C SER A 838 16.53 -20.13 21.16
N ALA A 839 15.88 -21.22 20.78
CA ALA A 839 16.40 -22.58 20.88
C ALA A 839 17.75 -22.69 20.15
N THR A 840 18.65 -23.48 20.74
CA THR A 840 19.98 -23.84 20.24
C THR A 840 19.93 -24.37 18.80
N GLN A 841 20.25 -23.49 17.84
CA GLN A 841 20.70 -23.90 16.50
C GLN A 841 22.20 -24.19 16.55
N GLU A 842 22.62 -25.36 16.07
CA GLU A 842 24.03 -25.66 15.80
C GLU A 842 24.52 -24.75 14.67
N VAL A 843 25.52 -23.90 14.98
CA VAL A 843 26.09 -22.95 14.02
C VAL A 843 27.35 -23.55 13.41
N ASN A 844 27.35 -23.78 12.09
CA ASN A 844 28.55 -24.20 11.36
C ASN A 844 29.44 -22.98 11.05
N LEU A 845 30.60 -22.88 11.70
CA LEU A 845 31.52 -21.74 11.57
C LEU A 845 32.09 -21.58 10.15
N SER A 846 32.26 -22.67 9.41
CA SER A 846 32.73 -22.64 8.03
C SER A 846 31.72 -21.99 7.08
N ASP A 847 30.42 -22.18 7.32
CA ASP A 847 29.35 -21.56 6.51
C ASP A 847 29.18 -20.07 6.87
N VAL A 848 29.53 -19.69 8.10
CA VAL A 848 29.38 -18.31 8.61
C VAL A 848 30.52 -17.38 8.17
N PHE A 849 31.76 -17.88 8.13
CA PHE A 849 32.97 -17.09 7.87
C PHE A 849 33.69 -17.44 6.56
N GLY A 850 33.36 -18.58 5.94
CA GLY A 850 34.08 -19.11 4.78
C GLY A 850 35.40 -19.79 5.18
N LYS A 851 35.87 -20.72 4.35
CA LYS A 851 37.18 -21.38 4.54
C LYS A 851 38.31 -20.50 4.04
N MET A 852 39.50 -20.66 4.61
CA MET A 852 40.72 -20.06 4.06
C MET A 852 40.98 -20.55 2.63
N GLN A 853 41.10 -19.62 1.68
CA GLN A 853 41.55 -19.93 0.33
C GLN A 853 43.04 -20.27 0.39
N MET A 854 43.39 -21.51 0.05
CA MET A 854 44.78 -21.91 -0.17
C MET A 854 45.29 -21.18 -1.42
N ALA A 855 46.59 -20.84 -1.45
CA ALA A 855 47.18 -20.14 -2.58
C ALA A 855 46.95 -20.91 -3.89
N ASP A 856 46.47 -20.23 -4.93
CA ASP A 856 46.32 -20.82 -6.27
C ASP A 856 47.68 -21.30 -6.77
N GLU A 857 47.75 -22.57 -7.18
CA GLU A 857 48.92 -23.17 -7.84
C GLU A 857 49.20 -22.48 -9.20
N THR A 858 48.19 -21.85 -9.80
CA THR A 858 48.29 -21.05 -11.02
C THR A 858 48.57 -19.59 -10.69
N HIS A 859 49.86 -19.20 -10.66
CA HIS A 859 50.31 -17.82 -10.41
C HIS A 859 50.08 -16.87 -11.60
N ALA A 860 48.84 -16.78 -12.10
CA ALA A 860 48.45 -15.95 -13.25
C ALA A 860 48.73 -14.46 -13.02
N GLY A 861 48.63 -13.99 -11.76
CA GLY A 861 48.88 -12.61 -11.36
C GLY A 861 50.29 -12.06 -11.62
N LEU A 862 51.26 -12.90 -11.98
CA LEU A 862 52.60 -12.45 -12.39
C LEU A 862 52.61 -11.76 -13.77
N TYR A 863 51.73 -12.18 -14.69
CA TYR A 863 51.77 -11.80 -16.10
C TYR A 863 50.53 -11.04 -16.60
N GLU A 864 49.39 -11.15 -15.89
CA GLU A 864 48.12 -10.53 -16.29
C GLU A 864 48.22 -9.01 -16.47
N TRP A 865 48.93 -8.33 -15.58
CA TRP A 865 49.09 -6.87 -15.61
C TRP A 865 49.90 -6.35 -16.81
N GLU A 866 50.71 -7.20 -17.45
CA GLU A 866 51.53 -6.80 -18.61
C GLU A 866 50.73 -6.77 -19.91
N ARG A 867 49.60 -7.49 -19.98
CA ARG A 867 48.81 -7.65 -21.21
C ARG A 867 47.84 -6.50 -21.46
N GLU A 868 47.51 -5.73 -20.44
CA GLU A 868 46.54 -4.65 -20.48
C GLU A 868 47.19 -3.26 -20.37
N ASP A 869 46.42 -2.22 -20.73
CA ASP A 869 46.83 -0.84 -20.51
C ASP A 869 46.94 -0.54 -19.01
N LEU A 870 47.87 0.35 -18.65
CA LEU A 870 48.24 0.59 -17.25
C LEU A 870 47.04 1.01 -16.38
N GLU A 871 46.16 1.88 -16.89
CA GLU A 871 44.96 2.34 -16.18
C GLU A 871 43.95 1.20 -15.99
N LEU A 872 43.71 0.39 -17.02
CA LEU A 872 42.82 -0.78 -16.95
C LEU A 872 43.34 -1.85 -15.98
N ALA A 873 44.66 -2.07 -15.94
CA ALA A 873 45.27 -3.02 -15.01
C ALA A 873 45.20 -2.55 -13.54
N ILE A 874 45.18 -1.23 -13.31
CA ILE A 874 44.97 -0.61 -12.00
C ILE A 874 43.50 -0.78 -11.58
N ASP A 875 42.56 -0.44 -12.45
CA ASP A 875 41.12 -0.51 -12.17
C ASP A 875 40.63 -1.95 -11.94
N GLN A 876 41.21 -2.93 -12.64
CA GLN A 876 40.87 -4.35 -12.49
C GLN A 876 41.59 -5.02 -11.30
N GLY A 877 42.50 -4.32 -10.62
CA GLY A 877 43.18 -4.83 -9.42
C GLY A 877 44.31 -5.84 -9.65
N TYR A 878 44.76 -6.03 -10.90
CA TYR A 878 45.84 -7.00 -11.21
C TYR A 878 47.17 -6.68 -10.55
N ILE A 879 47.46 -5.40 -10.31
CA ILE A 879 48.66 -4.98 -9.57
C ILE A 879 48.61 -5.46 -8.11
N GLY A 880 47.42 -5.55 -7.51
CA GLY A 880 47.23 -6.13 -6.19
C GLY A 880 47.66 -7.60 -6.13
N ASN A 881 47.29 -8.38 -7.16
CA ASN A 881 47.69 -9.79 -7.27
C ASN A 881 49.21 -9.93 -7.43
N LEU A 882 49.85 -9.04 -8.21
CA LEU A 882 51.31 -8.99 -8.36
C LEU A 882 52.02 -8.68 -7.02
N ILE A 883 51.47 -7.76 -6.22
CA ILE A 883 51.99 -7.44 -4.88
C ILE A 883 51.90 -8.67 -3.95
N LEU A 884 50.77 -9.38 -3.96
CA LEU A 884 50.58 -10.58 -3.12
C LEU A 884 51.52 -11.74 -3.50
N CYS A 885 51.99 -11.81 -4.76
CA CYS A 885 52.97 -12.82 -5.20
C CYS A 885 54.30 -12.75 -4.42
N VAL A 886 54.62 -11.61 -3.79
CA VAL A 886 55.79 -11.46 -2.90
C VAL A 886 55.65 -12.28 -1.60
N CYS A 887 54.42 -12.58 -1.18
CA CYS A 887 54.11 -13.41 -0.01
C CYS A 887 54.04 -14.91 -0.34
N SER A 888 54.28 -15.30 -1.60
CA SER A 888 54.24 -16.71 -2.02
C SER A 888 55.31 -17.56 -1.32
N GLU A 889 55.01 -18.83 -1.06
CA GLU A 889 55.96 -19.80 -0.50
C GLU A 889 57.10 -20.12 -1.47
N HIS A 890 56.86 -20.01 -2.78
CA HIS A 890 57.83 -20.29 -3.82
C HIS A 890 58.79 -19.12 -4.06
N GLU A 891 60.08 -19.36 -3.87
CA GLU A 891 61.13 -18.36 -4.01
C GLU A 891 61.26 -17.79 -5.43
N GLU A 892 61.05 -18.62 -6.46
CA GLU A 892 61.08 -18.23 -7.87
C GLU A 892 59.97 -17.21 -8.19
N VAL A 893 58.78 -17.42 -7.64
CA VAL A 893 57.62 -16.53 -7.77
C VAL A 893 57.90 -15.19 -7.10
N ARG A 894 58.53 -15.18 -5.91
CA ARG A 894 58.92 -13.94 -5.22
C ARG A 894 59.93 -13.13 -6.03
N ARG A 895 60.95 -13.78 -6.61
CA ARG A 895 61.94 -13.11 -7.48
C ARG A 895 61.29 -12.50 -8.71
N GLN A 896 60.40 -13.24 -9.37
CA GLN A 896 59.67 -12.77 -10.54
C GLN A 896 58.71 -11.63 -10.20
N ALA A 897 58.04 -11.69 -9.05
CA ALA A 897 57.18 -10.61 -8.54
C ALA A 897 57.97 -9.33 -8.29
N MET A 898 59.15 -9.41 -7.66
CA MET A 898 60.02 -8.23 -7.46
C MET A 898 60.51 -7.61 -8.77
N ALA A 899 60.86 -8.44 -9.75
CA ALA A 899 61.20 -7.97 -11.09
C ALA A 899 59.99 -7.36 -11.82
N GLY A 900 58.79 -7.94 -11.63
CA GLY A 900 57.52 -7.40 -12.12
C GLY A 900 57.20 -6.03 -11.52
N LEU A 901 57.28 -5.88 -10.20
CA LEU A 901 57.05 -4.61 -9.50
C LEU A 901 58.07 -3.53 -9.90
N SER A 902 59.33 -3.90 -10.12
CA SER A 902 60.35 -2.97 -10.63
C SER A 902 60.04 -2.49 -12.05
N ARG A 903 59.55 -3.39 -12.91
CA ARG A 903 59.08 -3.05 -14.26
C ARG A 903 57.82 -2.18 -14.22
N PHE A 904 56.88 -2.48 -13.33
CA PHE A 904 55.70 -1.65 -13.08
C PHE A 904 56.09 -0.23 -12.65
N MET A 905 57.04 -0.07 -11.72
CA MET A 905 57.53 1.25 -11.30
C MET A 905 58.14 2.06 -12.44
N ALA A 906 58.88 1.41 -13.36
CA ALA A 906 59.42 2.08 -14.55
C ALA A 906 58.28 2.56 -15.47
N LYS A 907 57.29 1.69 -15.75
CA LYS A 907 56.11 2.00 -16.58
C LYS A 907 55.26 3.11 -15.97
N LEU A 908 55.10 3.12 -14.64
CA LEU A 908 54.38 4.15 -13.89
C LEU A 908 55.09 5.51 -13.96
N LYS A 909 56.43 5.53 -13.94
CA LYS A 909 57.23 6.77 -14.04
C LYS A 909 57.06 7.48 -15.38
N GLU A 910 56.89 6.71 -16.45
CA GLU A 910 56.69 7.18 -17.82
C GLU A 910 55.22 7.58 -18.11
N SER A 911 54.28 7.12 -17.28
CA SER A 911 52.84 7.40 -17.43
C SER A 911 52.42 8.83 -17.03
N SER A 912 51.28 9.27 -17.58
CA SER A 912 50.59 10.52 -17.22
C SER A 912 49.59 10.40 -16.08
N PHE A 913 49.56 9.25 -15.38
CA PHE A 913 48.60 8.98 -14.31
C PHE A 913 48.72 9.98 -13.16
N GLU A 914 47.58 10.51 -12.68
CA GLU A 914 47.56 11.64 -11.73
C GLU A 914 48.21 11.28 -10.38
N GLU A 915 47.91 10.10 -9.84
CA GLU A 915 48.41 9.59 -8.55
C GLU A 915 49.72 8.80 -8.66
N ARG A 916 50.43 8.89 -9.80
CA ARG A 916 51.66 8.12 -10.05
C ARG A 916 52.74 8.29 -8.98
N ARG A 917 52.82 9.46 -8.34
CA ARG A 917 53.86 9.79 -7.34
C ARG A 917 53.67 9.02 -6.04
N THR A 918 52.45 8.98 -5.51
CA THR A 918 52.13 8.31 -4.24
C THR A 918 52.22 6.79 -4.41
N ILE A 919 51.73 6.26 -5.54
CA ILE A 919 51.86 4.83 -5.87
C ILE A 919 53.34 4.43 -6.06
N TYR A 920 54.15 5.28 -6.71
CA TYR A 920 55.57 5.02 -6.87
C TYR A 920 56.30 4.93 -5.52
N VAL A 921 55.95 5.80 -4.56
CA VAL A 921 56.50 5.73 -3.19
C VAL A 921 56.07 4.44 -2.50
N LEU A 922 54.79 4.08 -2.56
CA LEU A 922 54.26 2.85 -1.96
C LEU A 922 55.00 1.60 -2.44
N VAL A 923 55.12 1.42 -3.77
CA VAL A 923 55.78 0.25 -4.34
C VAL A 923 57.29 0.27 -4.06
N GLY A 924 57.90 1.47 -4.02
CA GLY A 924 59.29 1.63 -3.63
C GLY A 924 59.57 1.20 -2.20
N GLU A 925 58.78 1.67 -1.22
CA GLU A 925 58.93 1.28 0.18
C GLU A 925 58.66 -0.21 0.41
N LEU A 926 57.67 -0.78 -0.30
CA LEU A 926 57.42 -2.22 -0.28
C LEU A 926 58.65 -2.99 -0.77
N LEU A 927 59.24 -2.60 -1.90
CA LEU A 927 60.42 -3.28 -2.45
C LEU A 927 61.62 -3.21 -1.50
N GLU A 928 61.88 -2.05 -0.89
CA GLU A 928 62.96 -1.92 0.10
C GLU A 928 62.69 -2.74 1.36
N THR A 929 61.44 -2.79 1.83
CA THR A 929 61.02 -3.64 2.96
C THR A 929 61.26 -5.12 2.67
N VAL A 930 60.89 -5.58 1.48
CA VAL A 930 61.05 -6.99 1.06
C VAL A 930 62.53 -7.33 0.85
N LYS A 931 63.33 -6.43 0.28
CA LYS A 931 64.80 -6.60 0.20
C LYS A 931 65.43 -6.74 1.58
N GLY A 932 64.96 -5.96 2.56
CA GLY A 932 65.45 -6.00 3.94
C GLY A 932 65.12 -7.30 4.69
N LEU A 933 64.04 -7.99 4.33
CA LEU A 933 63.66 -9.30 4.89
C LEU A 933 64.44 -10.47 4.28
N GLY A 934 65.02 -10.28 3.10
CA GLY A 934 65.63 -11.35 2.31
C GLY A 934 64.59 -12.13 1.51
N LEU A 935 65.04 -12.73 0.41
CA LEU A 935 64.18 -13.50 -0.50
C LEU A 935 64.04 -14.98 -0.10
N ASP A 936 64.88 -15.47 0.81
CA ASP A 936 64.93 -16.87 1.22
C ASP A 936 63.68 -17.28 2.01
N THR A 937 63.12 -16.35 2.80
CA THR A 937 61.87 -16.54 3.55
C THR A 937 60.72 -15.77 2.90
N PRO A 938 59.48 -16.31 2.91
CA PRO A 938 58.33 -15.59 2.41
C PRO A 938 58.07 -14.32 3.24
N ALA A 939 57.69 -13.23 2.57
CA ALA A 939 57.26 -12.03 3.26
C ALA A 939 55.96 -12.29 4.04
N PRO A 940 55.82 -11.79 5.28
CA PRO A 940 54.57 -11.92 6.02
C PRO A 940 53.38 -11.34 5.25
N PHE A 941 52.24 -12.04 5.23
CA PHE A 941 51.08 -11.64 4.45
C PHE A 941 50.52 -10.29 4.87
N ILE A 942 50.69 -9.90 6.14
CA ILE A 942 50.30 -8.56 6.61
C ILE A 942 51.00 -7.43 5.83
N VAL A 943 52.22 -7.65 5.34
CA VAL A 943 52.97 -6.66 4.55
C VAL A 943 52.39 -6.53 3.15
N GLY A 944 52.13 -7.67 2.48
CA GLY A 944 51.52 -7.70 1.15
C GLY A 944 50.09 -7.15 1.17
N GLU A 945 49.28 -7.59 2.11
CA GLU A 945 47.89 -7.16 2.25
C GLU A 945 47.78 -5.67 2.58
N LEU A 946 48.67 -5.14 3.44
CA LEU A 946 48.74 -3.72 3.70
C LEU A 946 49.06 -2.94 2.42
N ALA A 947 50.03 -3.40 1.63
CA ALA A 947 50.40 -2.74 0.38
C ALA A 947 49.27 -2.75 -0.65
N VAL A 948 48.54 -3.87 -0.83
CA VAL A 948 47.38 -3.94 -1.72
C VAL A 948 46.28 -2.97 -1.29
N ARG A 949 45.98 -2.93 0.00
CA ARG A 949 44.95 -2.04 0.54
C ARG A 949 45.34 -0.57 0.44
N MET A 950 46.61 -0.23 0.69
CA MET A 950 47.10 1.13 0.48
C MET A 950 47.06 1.51 -1.00
N PHE A 951 47.39 0.57 -1.90
CA PHE A 951 47.30 0.78 -3.34
C PHE A 951 45.88 1.13 -3.78
N ALA A 952 44.89 0.34 -3.38
CA ALA A 952 43.48 0.56 -3.70
C ALA A 952 42.90 1.87 -3.12
N ILE A 953 43.48 2.37 -2.02
CA ILE A 953 43.07 3.64 -1.42
C ILE A 953 43.75 4.82 -2.12
N LEU A 954 45.02 4.69 -2.51
CA LEU A 954 45.76 5.76 -3.18
C LEU A 954 45.26 6.06 -4.59
N THR A 955 44.62 5.09 -5.26
CA THR A 955 43.93 5.31 -6.53
C THR A 955 42.62 6.08 -6.38
N ASN A 956 42.15 6.32 -5.15
CA ASN A 956 40.95 7.09 -4.86
C ASN A 956 41.23 8.21 -3.83
N PRO A 957 41.55 9.43 -4.28
CA PRO A 957 41.81 10.57 -3.40
C PRO A 957 40.65 10.96 -2.47
N SER A 958 39.42 10.50 -2.76
CA SER A 958 38.24 10.78 -1.93
C SER A 958 38.07 9.80 -0.76
N HIS A 959 38.93 8.79 -0.64
CA HIS A 959 38.82 7.78 0.41
C HIS A 959 39.23 8.33 1.79
N LYS A 960 38.49 7.98 2.85
CA LYS A 960 38.65 8.56 4.21
C LYS A 960 40.01 8.29 4.86
N LEU A 961 40.68 7.20 4.49
CA LEU A 961 42.04 6.83 4.97
C LEU A 961 43.18 7.43 4.12
N TYR A 962 42.89 8.19 3.07
CA TYR A 962 43.90 8.66 2.12
C TYR A 962 44.96 9.54 2.79
N GLY A 963 44.59 10.46 3.70
CA GLY A 963 45.57 11.30 4.40
C GLY A 963 46.41 10.52 5.42
N LYS A 964 45.81 9.59 6.17
CA LYS A 964 46.52 8.70 7.12
C LYS A 964 47.56 7.83 6.41
N ILE A 965 47.23 7.28 5.24
CA ILE A 965 48.16 6.45 4.44
C ILE A 965 49.32 7.30 3.90
N ASN A 966 49.05 8.49 3.37
CA ASN A 966 50.13 9.37 2.93
C ASN A 966 51.03 9.81 4.10
N THR A 967 50.48 9.97 5.30
CA THR A 967 51.28 10.24 6.51
C THR A 967 52.17 9.05 6.88
N PHE A 968 51.69 7.82 6.69
CA PHE A 968 52.47 6.61 6.90
C PHE A 968 53.62 6.47 5.89
N LEU A 969 53.36 6.69 4.59
CA LEU A 969 54.35 6.63 3.51
C LEU A 969 55.38 7.77 3.52
N ASN A 970 55.19 8.80 4.35
CA ASN A 970 56.18 9.87 4.53
C ASN A 970 57.07 9.65 5.76
N ARG A 971 56.89 8.53 6.49
CA ARG A 971 57.56 8.30 7.78
C ARG A 971 58.96 7.71 7.65
N SER A 972 59.13 6.69 6.81
CA SER A 972 60.40 5.96 6.70
C SER A 972 60.48 5.16 5.40
N PRO A 973 61.66 5.08 4.76
CA PRO A 973 61.84 4.43 3.46
C PRO A 973 61.69 2.88 3.49
N GLN A 974 61.59 2.28 4.68
CA GLN A 974 61.35 0.85 4.90
C GLN A 974 60.34 0.67 6.04
N TRP A 975 59.51 -0.38 5.99
CA TRP A 975 58.51 -0.66 7.02
C TRP A 975 59.05 -1.60 8.09
N GLU A 976 58.86 -1.24 9.37
CA GLU A 976 59.15 -2.12 10.49
C GLU A 976 58.01 -3.13 10.68
N VAL A 977 58.15 -4.31 10.08
CA VAL A 977 57.10 -5.36 10.02
C VAL A 977 56.44 -5.66 11.37
N GLY A 978 57.23 -5.78 12.45
CA GLY A 978 56.71 -6.07 13.79
C GLY A 978 55.87 -4.95 14.41
N LYS A 979 56.02 -3.69 13.97
CA LYS A 979 55.28 -2.54 14.50
C LYS A 979 54.07 -2.16 13.67
N ILE A 980 53.90 -2.74 12.48
CA ILE A 980 52.78 -2.44 11.57
C ILE A 980 51.42 -2.56 12.29
N PRO A 981 51.09 -3.68 12.99
CA PRO A 981 49.78 -3.79 13.61
C PRO A 981 49.57 -2.77 14.74
N SER A 982 50.59 -2.53 15.57
CA SER A 982 50.49 -1.56 16.67
C SER A 982 50.33 -0.12 16.18
N TYR A 983 50.98 0.25 15.08
CA TYR A 983 50.84 1.59 14.49
C TYR A 983 49.42 1.85 14.00
N TRP A 984 48.85 0.92 13.23
CA TRP A 984 47.50 1.10 12.68
C TRP A 984 46.41 1.02 13.75
N ILE A 985 46.59 0.17 14.77
CA ILE A 985 45.71 0.18 15.95
C ILE A 985 45.74 1.55 16.63
N ASP A 986 46.93 2.13 16.84
CA ASP A 986 47.06 3.44 17.48
C ASP A 986 46.43 4.57 16.65
N LYS A 987 46.67 4.57 15.34
CA LYS A 987 46.16 5.60 14.42
C LYS A 987 44.68 5.52 14.11
N ILE A 988 44.06 4.36 14.28
CA ILE A 988 42.64 4.17 13.99
C ILE A 988 41.81 4.23 15.29
N LEU A 989 42.25 3.60 16.38
CA LEU A 989 41.45 3.55 17.61
C LEU A 989 41.63 4.78 18.52
N TYR A 990 42.82 5.40 18.55
CA TYR A 990 43.13 6.48 19.50
C TYR A 990 43.24 7.87 18.87
N HIS A 991 43.30 7.99 17.54
CA HIS A 991 43.38 9.27 16.83
C HIS A 991 42.07 9.61 16.11
N GLU A 992 41.79 10.91 15.98
CA GLU A 992 40.58 11.40 15.30
C GLU A 992 40.56 10.97 13.82
N PRO A 993 39.41 10.53 13.28
CA PRO A 993 39.26 10.27 11.85
C PRO A 993 39.30 11.58 11.06
N GLU A 994 39.70 11.52 9.79
CA GLU A 994 39.73 12.72 8.91
C GLU A 994 38.32 13.20 8.53
N SER A 995 37.32 12.33 8.69
CA SER A 995 35.91 12.59 8.45
C SER A 995 35.09 12.13 9.65
N ASP A 996 34.04 12.87 10.04
CA ASP A 996 33.28 12.60 11.26
C ASP A 996 32.61 11.20 11.28
N ASP A 997 32.22 10.66 10.11
CA ASP A 997 31.68 9.30 9.95
C ASP A 997 32.75 8.26 9.55
N GLY A 998 34.03 8.61 9.66
CA GLY A 998 35.14 7.77 9.25
C GLY A 998 35.42 6.61 10.19
N ASN A 999 35.17 6.77 11.49
CA ASN A 999 35.61 5.82 12.52
C ASN A 999 35.16 4.37 12.23
N ARG A 1000 33.91 4.16 11.82
CA ARG A 1000 33.38 2.81 11.54
C ARG A 1000 34.02 2.17 10.30
N GLU A 1001 34.23 2.96 9.25
CA GLU A 1001 34.91 2.50 8.03
C GLU A 1001 36.39 2.24 8.27
N GLU A 1002 37.07 3.09 9.05
CA GLU A 1002 38.46 2.91 9.43
C GLU A 1002 38.66 1.65 10.30
N ILE A 1003 37.79 1.42 11.30
CA ILE A 1003 37.78 0.19 12.10
C ILE A 1003 37.47 -1.02 11.21
N GLY A 1004 36.50 -0.91 10.30
CA GLY A 1004 36.18 -1.96 9.34
C GLY A 1004 37.38 -2.33 8.46
N TRP A 1005 38.09 -1.33 7.94
CA TRP A 1005 39.30 -1.51 7.16
C TRP A 1005 40.43 -2.17 7.97
N LEU A 1006 40.62 -1.76 9.23
CA LEU A 1006 41.61 -2.35 10.14
C LEU A 1006 41.33 -3.83 10.40
N LEU A 1007 40.06 -4.18 10.66
CA LEU A 1007 39.65 -5.56 10.89
C LEU A 1007 39.82 -6.41 9.62
N ASP A 1008 39.50 -5.86 8.44
CA ASP A 1008 39.72 -6.56 7.17
C ASP A 1008 41.20 -6.76 6.87
N LEU A 1009 42.05 -5.76 7.15
CA LEU A 1009 43.51 -5.89 7.06
C LEU A 1009 44.01 -7.03 7.95
N PHE A 1010 43.49 -7.15 9.17
CA PHE A 1010 43.90 -8.21 10.08
C PHE A 1010 43.37 -9.60 9.69
N VAL A 1011 42.14 -9.68 9.20
CA VAL A 1011 41.56 -10.96 8.74
C VAL A 1011 42.28 -11.46 7.48
N CYS A 1012 42.53 -10.59 6.52
CA CYS A 1012 43.19 -10.97 5.25
C CYS A 1012 44.71 -11.10 5.39
N GLY A 1013 45.32 -10.37 6.32
CA GLY A 1013 46.76 -10.42 6.59
C GLY A 1013 47.21 -11.58 7.48
N LEU A 1014 46.28 -12.31 8.11
CA LEU A 1014 46.59 -13.48 8.93
C LEU A 1014 46.41 -14.76 8.09
N LYS A 1015 47.51 -15.23 7.48
CA LYS A 1015 47.52 -16.45 6.66
C LYS A 1015 48.62 -17.44 7.02
N SER A 1016 49.67 -17.02 7.73
CA SER A 1016 50.78 -17.89 8.11
C SER A 1016 51.07 -17.84 9.61
N GLU A 1017 51.83 -18.83 10.11
CA GLU A 1017 52.32 -18.83 11.50
C GLU A 1017 53.22 -17.60 11.80
N LEU A 1018 53.95 -17.09 10.79
CA LEU A 1018 54.76 -15.88 10.92
C LEU A 1018 53.89 -14.65 11.22
N ASP A 1019 52.73 -14.53 10.57
CA ASP A 1019 51.76 -13.45 10.81
C ASP A 1019 51.17 -13.56 12.21
N MET A 1020 50.84 -14.79 12.65
CA MET A 1020 50.34 -15.04 14.00
C MET A 1020 51.34 -14.60 15.07
N ASP A 1021 52.62 -14.84 14.83
CA ASP A 1021 53.69 -14.48 15.76
C ASP A 1021 53.92 -12.96 15.83
N ILE A 1022 53.72 -12.24 14.70
CA ILE A 1022 53.70 -10.77 14.66
C ILE A 1022 52.50 -10.22 15.44
N TYR A 1023 51.30 -10.77 15.24
CA TYR A 1023 50.08 -10.30 15.91
C TYR A 1023 50.14 -10.51 17.42
N ARG A 1024 50.73 -11.63 17.83
CA ARG A 1024 51.02 -11.95 19.23
C ARG A 1024 51.98 -10.94 19.86
N ARG A 1025 53.09 -10.61 19.21
CA ARG A 1025 54.07 -9.63 19.75
C ARG A 1025 53.51 -8.22 19.80
N ALA A 1026 52.64 -7.87 18.86
CA ALA A 1026 52.00 -6.57 18.78
C ALA A 1026 50.79 -6.40 19.71
N GLY A 1027 50.38 -7.45 20.44
CA GLY A 1027 49.23 -7.40 21.36
C GLY A 1027 47.89 -7.12 20.67
N VAL A 1028 47.70 -7.69 19.47
CA VAL A 1028 46.52 -7.40 18.63
C VAL A 1028 45.24 -7.94 19.29
N PHE A 1029 45.28 -9.16 19.81
CA PHE A 1029 44.09 -9.84 20.31
C PHE A 1029 43.55 -9.22 21.60
N GLU A 1030 44.42 -8.80 22.53
CA GLU A 1030 44.01 -8.14 23.76
C GLU A 1030 43.27 -6.82 23.46
N ARG A 1031 43.79 -6.04 22.50
CA ARG A 1031 43.18 -4.78 22.06
C ARG A 1031 41.85 -5.01 21.33
N LEU A 1032 41.75 -6.06 20.50
CA LEU A 1032 40.53 -6.40 19.79
C LEU A 1032 39.44 -7.00 20.67
N PHE A 1033 39.81 -7.78 21.69
CA PHE A 1033 38.86 -8.28 22.70
C PHE A 1033 38.30 -7.14 23.56
N SER A 1034 39.13 -6.14 23.87
CA SER A 1034 38.65 -4.89 24.48
C SER A 1034 37.70 -4.14 23.54
N LEU A 1035 38.07 -3.97 22.26
CA LEU A 1035 37.23 -3.33 21.26
C LEU A 1035 35.87 -4.03 21.07
N TYR A 1036 35.84 -5.36 21.09
CA TYR A 1036 34.59 -6.14 20.99
C TYR A 1036 33.64 -5.84 22.15
N SER A 1037 34.20 -5.63 23.33
CA SER A 1037 33.47 -5.30 24.57
C SER A 1037 32.93 -3.86 24.54
N SER A 1038 33.33 -3.05 23.56
CA SER A 1038 32.82 -1.70 23.38
C SER A 1038 31.35 -1.73 22.92
N PRO A 1039 30.47 -0.93 23.55
CA PRO A 1039 29.08 -0.77 23.11
C PRO A 1039 28.97 -0.15 21.71
N SER A 1040 30.00 0.59 21.26
CA SER A 1040 30.02 1.31 19.97
C SER A 1040 30.22 0.44 18.73
N LEU A 1041 30.53 -0.85 18.90
CA LEU A 1041 30.81 -1.74 17.79
C LEU A 1041 29.52 -2.38 17.23
N THR A 1042 29.26 -2.21 15.93
CA THR A 1042 28.10 -2.82 15.26
C THR A 1042 28.23 -4.34 15.16
N GLY A 1043 27.11 -5.07 15.06
CA GLY A 1043 27.12 -6.53 14.92
C GLY A 1043 27.97 -7.05 13.74
N GLY A 1044 28.01 -6.30 12.62
CA GLY A 1044 28.86 -6.64 11.48
C GLY A 1044 30.36 -6.55 11.78
N LEU A 1045 30.78 -5.52 12.52
CA LEU A 1045 32.18 -5.38 12.95
C LEU A 1045 32.54 -6.39 14.05
N ARG A 1046 31.62 -6.67 14.99
CA ARG A 1046 31.75 -7.78 15.95
C ARG A 1046 31.97 -9.11 15.23
N LYS A 1047 31.19 -9.39 14.17
CA LYS A 1047 31.38 -10.57 13.32
C LYS A 1047 32.79 -10.63 12.71
N LYS A 1048 33.37 -9.50 12.27
CA LYS A 1048 34.76 -9.49 11.75
C LYS A 1048 35.80 -9.79 12.82
N VAL A 1049 35.62 -9.32 14.05
CA VAL A 1049 36.49 -9.70 15.18
C VAL A 1049 36.41 -11.22 15.44
N LEU A 1050 35.20 -11.79 15.41
CA LEU A 1050 34.99 -13.23 15.53
C LEU A 1050 35.61 -14.01 14.36
N HIS A 1051 35.54 -13.47 13.14
CA HIS A 1051 36.20 -14.04 11.97
C HIS A 1051 37.72 -14.10 12.17
N LEU A 1052 38.33 -13.05 12.71
CA LEU A 1052 39.77 -13.07 13.01
C LEU A 1052 40.14 -14.17 14.02
N VAL A 1053 39.34 -14.36 15.07
CA VAL A 1053 39.53 -15.46 16.03
C VAL A 1053 39.41 -16.83 15.35
N TYR A 1054 38.45 -16.98 14.43
CA TYR A 1054 38.31 -18.19 13.63
C TYR A 1054 39.52 -18.44 12.72
N ARG A 1055 40.09 -17.41 12.08
CA ARG A 1055 41.32 -17.52 11.27
C ARG A 1055 42.50 -18.06 12.08
N VAL A 1056 42.61 -17.67 13.35
CA VAL A 1056 43.65 -18.22 14.24
C VAL A 1056 43.47 -19.72 14.49
N CYS A 1057 42.23 -20.21 14.51
CA CYS A 1057 41.93 -21.64 14.64
C CYS A 1057 42.40 -22.42 13.40
N GLU A 1058 42.26 -21.85 12.20
CA GLU A 1058 42.69 -22.49 10.94
C GLU A 1058 44.22 -22.60 10.82
N ILE A 1059 44.98 -21.64 11.36
CA ILE A 1059 46.45 -21.57 11.25
C ILE A 1059 47.17 -22.29 12.39
N GLY A 1060 46.47 -22.63 13.49
CA GLY A 1060 47.04 -23.36 14.63
C GLY A 1060 47.51 -22.48 15.81
N GLY A 1061 47.06 -21.23 15.91
CA GLY A 1061 47.42 -20.31 16.99
C GLY A 1061 46.57 -20.41 18.27
N SER A 1062 45.61 -21.34 18.32
CA SER A 1062 44.60 -21.46 19.39
C SER A 1062 45.20 -21.64 20.79
N THR A 1063 46.27 -22.45 20.91
CA THR A 1063 47.00 -22.68 22.17
C THR A 1063 47.55 -21.39 22.78
N THR A 1064 48.02 -20.47 21.93
CA THR A 1064 48.54 -19.16 22.34
C THR A 1064 47.42 -18.23 22.79
N LEU A 1065 46.29 -18.20 22.07
CA LEU A 1065 45.13 -17.39 22.43
C LEU A 1065 44.53 -17.81 23.77
N ILE A 1066 44.45 -19.12 24.03
CA ILE A 1066 43.89 -19.66 25.28
C ILE A 1066 44.76 -19.27 26.48
N THR A 1067 46.08 -19.39 26.36
CA THR A 1067 46.98 -19.26 27.52
C THR A 1067 47.53 -17.87 27.77
N ARG A 1068 47.73 -17.06 26.72
CA ARG A 1068 48.29 -15.70 26.86
C ARG A 1068 47.25 -14.60 26.74
N ALA A 1069 46.29 -14.75 25.82
CA ALA A 1069 45.24 -13.74 25.57
C ALA A 1069 43.92 -14.02 26.30
N ALA A 1070 43.86 -15.09 27.10
CA ALA A 1070 42.71 -15.48 27.91
C ALA A 1070 41.38 -15.56 27.10
N ALA A 1071 41.47 -16.03 25.85
CA ALA A 1071 40.36 -15.99 24.90
C ALA A 1071 39.10 -16.75 25.40
N LEU A 1072 39.27 -17.89 26.07
CA LEU A 1072 38.13 -18.68 26.58
C LEU A 1072 37.39 -17.97 27.73
N SER A 1073 38.10 -17.33 28.65
CA SER A 1073 37.47 -16.51 29.69
C SER A 1073 36.79 -15.26 29.11
N TRP A 1074 37.36 -14.68 28.06
CA TRP A 1074 36.72 -13.58 27.35
C TRP A 1074 35.41 -14.03 26.69
N VAL A 1075 35.40 -15.17 25.96
CA VAL A 1075 34.18 -15.74 25.37
C VAL A 1075 33.11 -16.00 26.43
N GLN A 1076 33.49 -16.54 27.60
CA GLN A 1076 32.55 -16.78 28.70
C GLN A 1076 31.96 -15.49 29.26
N GLY A 1077 32.80 -14.45 29.43
CA GLY A 1077 32.35 -13.13 29.86
C GLY A 1077 31.34 -12.53 28.88
N GLN A 1078 31.61 -12.61 27.57
CA GLN A 1078 30.70 -12.09 26.54
C GLN A 1078 29.41 -12.93 26.40
N ALA A 1079 29.51 -14.25 26.55
CA ALA A 1079 28.36 -15.14 26.50
C ALA A 1079 27.38 -14.91 27.68
N ALA A 1080 27.89 -14.47 28.84
CA ALA A 1080 27.08 -14.15 30.02
C ALA A 1080 26.31 -12.81 29.88
N ILE A 1081 26.78 -11.89 29.03
CA ILE A 1081 26.18 -10.57 28.81
C ILE A 1081 24.99 -10.63 27.81
N SER A 1082 24.62 -11.81 27.32
CA SER A 1082 23.50 -12.04 26.37
C SER A 1082 23.67 -11.30 25.03
N ASP A 1083 24.85 -11.42 24.42
CA ASP A 1083 25.13 -10.88 23.08
C ASP A 1083 24.39 -11.65 21.96
N ALA A 1084 24.01 -10.96 20.88
CA ALA A 1084 23.34 -11.53 19.70
C ALA A 1084 24.17 -12.63 19.01
N HIS A 1085 25.49 -12.62 19.20
CA HIS A 1085 26.42 -13.62 18.68
C HIS A 1085 26.75 -14.74 19.68
N SER A 1086 25.96 -14.92 20.75
CA SER A 1086 26.23 -15.92 21.80
C SER A 1086 26.38 -17.35 21.25
N SER A 1087 25.61 -17.74 20.23
CA SER A 1087 25.74 -19.05 19.57
C SER A 1087 27.07 -19.21 18.82
N THR A 1088 27.49 -18.18 18.06
CA THR A 1088 28.77 -18.16 17.35
C THR A 1088 29.96 -18.15 18.31
N LEU A 1089 29.87 -17.39 19.41
CA LEU A 1089 30.86 -17.35 20.48
C LEU A 1089 31.06 -18.74 21.13
N ARG A 1090 29.97 -19.46 21.42
CA ARG A 1090 30.05 -20.84 21.96
C ARG A 1090 30.65 -21.83 20.96
N ALA A 1091 30.28 -21.73 19.68
CA ALA A 1091 30.88 -22.55 18.63
C ALA A 1091 32.39 -22.27 18.50
N LEU A 1092 32.82 -21.01 18.58
CA LEU A 1092 34.23 -20.62 18.56
C LEU A 1092 35.00 -21.13 19.80
N ALA A 1093 34.41 -21.11 21.00
CA ALA A 1093 35.04 -21.71 22.17
C ALA A 1093 35.32 -23.20 21.99
N THR A 1094 34.39 -23.92 21.35
CA THR A 1094 34.54 -25.35 21.04
C THR A 1094 35.66 -25.58 20.03
N GLU A 1095 35.70 -24.76 18.97
CA GLU A 1095 36.71 -24.86 17.90
C GLU A 1095 38.12 -24.47 18.37
N LEU A 1096 38.23 -23.43 19.22
CA LEU A 1096 39.48 -23.03 19.86
C LEU A 1096 40.05 -24.16 20.74
N TYR A 1097 39.20 -24.86 21.49
CA TYR A 1097 39.64 -25.99 22.30
C TYR A 1097 40.06 -27.17 21.41
N ARG A 1098 39.26 -27.49 20.38
CA ARG A 1098 39.52 -28.60 19.43
C ARG A 1098 40.84 -28.46 18.68
N THR A 1099 41.18 -27.24 18.26
CA THR A 1099 42.40 -26.93 17.50
C THR A 1099 43.62 -26.64 18.39
N SER A 1100 43.43 -26.57 19.72
CA SER A 1100 44.53 -26.41 20.67
C SER A 1100 45.19 -27.75 21.02
N SER A 1101 46.45 -27.71 21.49
CA SER A 1101 47.10 -28.92 22.00
C SER A 1101 46.48 -29.30 23.35
N SER A 1102 45.49 -30.19 23.31
CA SER A 1102 44.67 -30.59 24.47
C SER A 1102 45.51 -31.07 25.65
N GLU A 1103 46.60 -31.81 25.43
CA GLU A 1103 47.51 -32.29 26.48
C GLU A 1103 48.17 -31.15 27.28
N TRP A 1104 48.69 -30.14 26.59
CA TRP A 1104 49.38 -29.02 27.23
C TRP A 1104 48.39 -28.04 27.89
N VAL A 1105 47.27 -27.75 27.23
CA VAL A 1105 46.23 -26.86 27.78
C VAL A 1105 45.59 -27.48 29.02
N ASN A 1106 45.32 -28.79 29.03
CA ASN A 1106 44.77 -29.49 30.19
C ASN A 1106 45.76 -29.52 31.37
N ARG A 1107 47.06 -29.67 31.09
CA ARG A 1107 48.13 -29.61 32.10
C ARG A 1107 48.31 -28.19 32.66
N TRP A 1108 48.24 -27.16 31.82
CA TRP A 1108 48.36 -25.75 32.22
C TRP A 1108 47.16 -25.29 33.05
N SER A 1109 45.96 -25.71 32.68
CA SER A 1109 44.70 -25.27 33.30
C SER A 1109 44.24 -26.11 34.50
N GLY A 1110 44.93 -27.21 34.82
CA GLY A 1110 44.47 -28.16 35.83
C GLY A 1110 43.10 -28.77 35.50
N SER A 1111 42.80 -28.98 34.21
CA SER A 1111 41.49 -29.45 33.67
C SER A 1111 40.28 -28.54 33.93
N ALA A 1112 40.43 -27.37 34.56
CA ALA A 1112 39.32 -26.44 34.82
C ALA A 1112 38.72 -25.87 33.53
N LEU A 1113 39.54 -25.66 32.50
CA LEU A 1113 39.10 -25.12 31.21
C LEU A 1113 38.28 -26.12 30.38
N ALA A 1114 38.54 -27.42 30.50
CA ALA A 1114 37.72 -28.46 29.87
C ALA A 1114 36.30 -28.49 30.45
N ALA A 1115 36.17 -28.37 31.78
CA ALA A 1115 34.87 -28.26 32.45
C ALA A 1115 34.12 -26.97 32.07
N ALA A 1116 34.85 -25.86 31.90
CA ALA A 1116 34.27 -24.58 31.54
C ALA A 1116 33.76 -24.54 30.08
N VAL A 1117 34.44 -25.19 29.13
CA VAL A 1117 33.96 -25.37 27.74
C VAL A 1117 32.70 -26.26 27.69
N MET A 1118 32.63 -27.31 28.53
CA MET A 1118 31.43 -28.15 28.65
C MET A 1118 30.24 -27.39 29.26
N SER A 1119 30.48 -26.49 30.23
CA SER A 1119 29.45 -25.66 30.84
C SER A 1119 28.83 -24.61 29.90
N THR A 1120 29.56 -24.21 28.85
CA THR A 1120 29.08 -23.26 27.83
C THR A 1120 28.19 -23.88 26.75
N GLY A 1121 27.87 -25.18 26.85
CA GLY A 1121 26.88 -25.88 26.03
C GLY A 1121 27.50 -26.71 24.90
N ALA A 1122 27.91 -27.94 25.24
CA ALA A 1122 28.18 -29.01 24.29
C ALA A 1122 27.54 -30.31 24.81
N SER A 1123 26.45 -30.75 24.18
CA SER A 1123 25.84 -32.06 24.42
C SER A 1123 26.18 -33.07 23.31
N SER A 1124 27.38 -33.02 22.73
CA SER A 1124 27.74 -33.94 21.62
C SER A 1124 29.17 -34.48 21.57
N VAL A 1125 30.07 -34.21 22.54
CA VAL A 1125 31.42 -34.81 22.53
C VAL A 1125 31.52 -36.06 23.41
N GLN A 1126 30.61 -37.02 23.21
CA GLN A 1126 30.71 -38.35 23.82
C GLN A 1126 30.76 -39.51 22.83
N GLN A 1127 30.97 -39.22 21.55
CA GLN A 1127 31.38 -40.22 20.59
C GLN A 1127 32.66 -39.72 19.94
N TRP A 1128 33.76 -40.39 20.27
CA TRP A 1128 34.94 -40.71 19.44
C TRP A 1128 36.10 -41.01 20.41
N ALA A 1129 35.89 -42.09 21.16
CA ALA A 1129 36.94 -42.87 21.80
C ALA A 1129 36.75 -44.31 21.29
N CYS A 1130 37.28 -44.58 20.10
CA CYS A 1130 37.75 -45.87 19.59
C CYS A 1130 38.79 -45.56 18.51
#